data_AF-A0A9P5VGL8-F1
#
_entry.id   AF-A0A9P5VGL8-F1
#
_cell.length_a   1.000
_cell.length_b   1.000
_cell.length_c   1.000
_cell.angle_alpha   90.00
_cell.angle_beta   90.00
_cell.angle_gamma   90.00
#
_symmetry.space_group_name_H-M   'P 1'
#
loop_
_entity.id
_entity.type
_entity.pdbx_description
1 polymer ?
#
loop_
_entity_poly.entity_id
_entity_poly.type
_entity_poly.pdbx_seq_one_letter_code
_entity_poly.pdbx_strand_id
1 'polypeptide(L)'
;MTDTPSFISGDKMVILEPHTRIFNGLPYRGGVQGSFTNNGQGMEKFPGQLELFAAKDKIDFSKPYNGTIFRFPLRTEAQAEVSELSKSAYPAEKVRDMLMNLKNEAIKCLLFLKYIEKMTIYERRENDPTVYKLFEIEIVNNAEVRAERQAFMAQLKSHVYASDDGDHSKTLQYAIRPLFRLTHEDGTVTEEEWAVVGYIGNVLEARRIMKADFNADIANQRMIPWVGLAAPVDPAAGVGTSNLFCFLPLGIHTPHPVHINGHFAVKQSRREIWTNYTDDISSQSSAGIKSNWNEFLFKSILPVAYALLLDSIGTSHGANYELWPRTRVSNLGMETLWMDLLRQCIEEVTTSDDYEVFFADSVDGEPSAVSYQMATIADPVMDEYPLLLDLLKGIVNLVCGVPENIASVLRQVVDATGVPDNILTPQKVRDLLREHKHSWKDSTSDAAKVQILNYCIRDDQFADLEGLPLLPMANGSWVEFKHKLAYSRYLVDPQTYRVLQFANEDVVNIQLKDLPAAKGVFYGFGKFMSTLTDDEFVRKVFDTIRRKLYDGRDPPPGAIAQPSGGLFPSLEWIIDVWTLLHRPDLKEATLKPLLGCHLVPIEGGLLAPLDRSCQIIDRSGVLPNSLRADRVLDLLGTHLECYVVRSGLEDWFSWWSQCFISVADIRAILSLLADKSSATFAVLTPRQRQLLCDFVSATLSSQESLSESQRQSLERLPIYQGYVSSDLKSLHDLGGVRTSMICLGFSSEDRPWKLTSVTLLKEDQPMSDHLRYFLNVRVIQESEYWYQLFSEFAEANSDNKGQWNPIMKVFLPSYYRHPHNLKALLRDLPFVDVQSNGSMAAGSAPSMKLSPTMVVSQDLAQFFFQDEAVFPAGIYGQLFNLAVLADLGMSTYFDAKFSVRRLEKISSMYAESLNNNRGTLQVISRFFERLNVEANLSYRGDGKFVKCIKDLAWVPARLRTEEPFRLYKPDQCRPKADRLVVGTQLPTSPFVCTNMHLSSLMGWANPPPLRAVLANLLDLSARSLDGRCPDNFEELINAICRDLNSRIQDSQAVSIMKETLASHRCIPVNRSFQAIDRVAIKIRSDCNLAPHFIQVPKSDFVGLFRALGVREEVTPKDMEGILITINSDYQDGGRLNYDDAKLVVRILETIASVDRSSVYSPDMLILTEESQLRKLSDVVYNDMAGSSSTKEYSSSYVFSSKRISKEVASKLHIQMLSEKIWSGCSDDFFQNWEQEISV
;
A
#
# COMPACT_ATOMS: atom_id res chain seq x y z
N MET A 1 2.33 36.16 -27.04
CA MET A 1 3.37 37.10 -26.56
C MET A 1 3.47 38.33 -27.43
N THR A 2 3.66 38.19 -28.76
CA THR A 2 3.72 39.30 -29.71
C THR A 2 2.77 39.07 -30.89
N ASP A 3 2.36 40.13 -31.58
CA ASP A 3 1.71 40.07 -32.90
C ASP A 3 2.71 40.28 -34.04
N THR A 4 3.86 40.92 -33.78
CA THR A 4 4.80 41.40 -34.81
C THR A 4 6.24 40.92 -34.54
N PRO A 5 6.52 39.60 -34.57
CA PRO A 5 7.87 39.09 -34.34
C PRO A 5 8.79 39.51 -35.49
N SER A 6 9.99 39.97 -35.16
CA SER A 6 11.02 40.35 -36.14
C SER A 6 12.37 39.74 -35.80
N PHE A 7 13.24 39.61 -36.79
CA PHE A 7 14.60 39.11 -36.57
C PHE A 7 15.59 39.67 -37.59
N ILE A 8 16.86 39.66 -37.20
CA ILE A 8 18.00 39.87 -38.11
C ILE A 8 18.86 38.61 -38.17
N SER A 9 19.34 38.26 -39.37
CA SER A 9 20.23 37.11 -39.61
C SER A 9 21.03 37.36 -40.88
N GLY A 10 22.36 37.32 -40.80
CA GLY A 10 23.22 37.78 -41.89
C GLY A 10 22.94 39.25 -42.23
N ASP A 11 22.75 39.58 -43.51
CA ASP A 11 22.43 40.93 -43.97
C ASP A 11 20.93 41.29 -43.92
N LYS A 12 20.07 40.33 -43.55
CA LYS A 12 18.60 40.44 -43.70
C LYS A 12 17.92 40.80 -42.39
N MET A 13 16.95 41.68 -42.50
CA MET A 13 15.89 41.88 -41.52
C MET A 13 14.57 41.31 -42.05
N VAL A 14 13.83 40.65 -41.16
CA VAL A 14 12.47 40.16 -41.41
C VAL A 14 11.54 40.68 -40.32
N ILE A 15 10.35 41.15 -40.71
CA ILE A 15 9.23 41.49 -39.83
C ILE A 15 8.05 40.64 -40.27
N LEU A 16 7.50 39.80 -39.39
CA LEU A 16 6.24 39.11 -39.66
C LEU A 16 5.10 39.95 -39.08
N GLU A 17 4.06 40.17 -39.87
CA GLU A 17 2.90 40.98 -39.50
C GLU A 17 1.63 40.36 -40.11
N PRO A 18 1.06 39.34 -39.44
CA PRO A 18 -0.03 38.53 -40.00
C PRO A 18 -1.37 39.26 -40.04
N HIS A 19 -1.55 40.41 -39.37
CA HIS A 19 -2.75 41.23 -39.52
C HIS A 19 -2.72 42.14 -40.75
N THR A 20 -1.59 42.24 -41.47
CA THR A 20 -1.37 43.10 -42.65
C THR A 20 -1.62 44.61 -42.43
N ARG A 21 -1.65 45.07 -41.18
CA ARG A 21 -1.85 46.47 -40.73
C ARG A 21 -0.80 47.42 -41.29
N ILE A 22 0.47 46.98 -41.35
CA ILE A 22 1.59 47.81 -41.85
C ILE A 22 1.47 48.07 -43.37
N PHE A 23 0.68 47.29 -44.10
CA PHE A 23 0.58 47.33 -45.56
C PHE A 23 -0.69 48.03 -46.09
N ASN A 24 -1.49 48.67 -45.22
CA ASN A 24 -2.75 49.32 -45.60
C ASN A 24 -3.70 48.41 -46.43
N GLY A 25 -3.73 47.11 -46.12
CA GLY A 25 -4.57 46.13 -46.82
C GLY A 25 -4.06 45.66 -48.19
N LEU A 26 -2.83 46.03 -48.59
CA LEU A 26 -2.20 45.46 -49.79
C LEU A 26 -1.90 43.96 -49.60
N PRO A 27 -2.00 43.12 -50.66
CA PRO A 27 -1.92 41.66 -50.56
C PRO A 27 -0.48 41.13 -50.43
N TYR A 28 0.27 41.61 -49.43
CA TYR A 28 1.57 41.08 -49.07
C TYR A 28 1.45 39.84 -48.16
N ARG A 29 2.42 38.92 -48.28
CA ARG A 29 2.41 37.59 -47.63
C ARG A 29 2.72 37.64 -46.13
N GLY A 30 1.99 38.44 -45.35
CA GLY A 30 2.05 38.46 -43.88
C GLY A 30 3.39 38.92 -43.28
N GLY A 31 4.20 39.68 -44.00
CA GLY A 31 5.49 40.18 -43.51
C GLY A 31 6.35 40.92 -44.54
N VAL A 32 7.38 41.62 -44.05
CA VAL A 32 8.43 42.31 -44.83
C VAL A 32 9.74 41.54 -44.68
N GLN A 33 10.54 41.47 -45.76
CA GLN A 33 11.96 41.14 -45.71
C GLN A 33 12.75 42.22 -46.46
N GLY A 34 13.91 42.62 -45.94
CA GLY A 34 14.85 43.49 -46.65
C GLY A 34 16.28 43.38 -46.10
N SER A 35 17.25 43.63 -46.95
CA SER A 35 18.67 43.71 -46.58
C SER A 35 19.01 45.10 -46.04
N PHE A 36 19.71 45.16 -44.91
CA PHE A 36 20.15 46.42 -44.30
C PHE A 36 21.56 46.85 -44.73
N THR A 37 22.27 46.02 -45.51
CA THR A 37 23.55 46.37 -46.14
C THR A 37 23.41 46.72 -47.63
N ASN A 38 22.27 46.39 -48.26
CA ASN A 38 21.98 46.72 -49.66
C ASN A 38 20.98 47.87 -49.76
N ASN A 39 21.49 49.07 -50.03
CA ASN A 39 20.72 50.31 -50.18
C ASN A 39 19.61 50.26 -51.27
N GLY A 40 19.64 49.26 -52.16
CA GLY A 40 18.55 49.00 -53.11
C GLY A 40 17.28 48.43 -52.48
N GLN A 41 17.34 47.93 -51.24
CA GLN A 41 16.20 47.32 -50.53
C GLN A 41 15.58 48.23 -49.44
N GLY A 42 16.16 49.41 -49.17
CA GLY A 42 15.50 50.49 -48.45
C GLY A 42 15.43 50.37 -46.93
N MET A 43 15.99 49.32 -46.32
CA MET A 43 15.99 49.16 -44.85
C MET A 43 16.92 50.17 -44.16
N GLU A 44 17.95 50.64 -44.86
CA GLU A 44 18.86 51.70 -44.40
C GLU A 44 18.14 53.04 -44.13
N LYS A 45 16.95 53.23 -44.70
CA LYS A 45 16.10 54.43 -44.51
C LYS A 45 15.35 54.42 -43.19
N PHE A 46 15.39 53.31 -42.44
CA PHE A 46 14.70 53.14 -41.17
C PHE A 46 15.67 52.81 -40.02
N PRO A 47 16.69 53.65 -39.73
CA PRO A 47 17.75 53.35 -38.77
C PRO A 47 17.20 53.06 -37.36
N GLY A 48 16.19 53.82 -36.91
CA GLY A 48 15.52 53.59 -35.63
C GLY A 48 14.81 52.24 -35.51
N GLN A 49 14.54 51.54 -36.62
CA GLN A 49 14.00 50.17 -36.61
C GLN A 49 15.10 49.10 -36.49
N LEU A 50 16.34 49.42 -36.89
CA LEU A 50 17.53 48.57 -36.75
C LEU A 50 18.18 48.71 -35.37
N GLU A 51 18.27 49.93 -34.83
CA GLU A 51 18.81 50.22 -33.48
C GLU A 51 18.13 49.37 -32.38
N LEU A 52 16.87 49.01 -32.58
CA LEU A 52 16.07 48.14 -31.73
C LEU A 52 16.60 46.71 -31.54
N PHE A 53 17.58 46.28 -32.35
CA PHE A 53 18.32 45.01 -32.17
C PHE A 53 19.65 45.19 -31.41
N ALA A 54 20.20 46.40 -31.32
CA ALA A 54 21.41 46.72 -30.56
C ALA A 54 21.12 46.91 -29.05
N ALA A 55 20.26 46.06 -28.49
CA ALA A 55 19.72 46.22 -27.13
C ALA A 55 20.75 45.92 -26.03
N LYS A 56 21.68 44.99 -26.29
CA LYS A 56 22.76 44.54 -25.40
C LYS A 56 24.13 44.96 -25.93
N ASP A 57 24.43 44.60 -27.17
CA ASP A 57 25.72 44.84 -27.82
C ASP A 57 25.58 45.92 -28.91
N LYS A 58 26.63 46.70 -29.17
CA LYS A 58 26.66 47.61 -30.32
C LYS A 58 26.79 46.81 -31.61
N ILE A 59 25.89 47.02 -32.56
CA ILE A 59 25.85 46.31 -33.86
C ILE A 59 26.25 47.27 -34.98
N ASP A 60 27.22 46.85 -35.79
CA ASP A 60 27.61 47.54 -37.02
C ASP A 60 26.73 47.07 -38.19
N PHE A 61 25.61 47.77 -38.41
CA PHE A 61 24.67 47.48 -39.49
C PHE A 61 25.22 47.77 -40.90
N SER A 62 26.46 48.25 -41.06
CA SER A 62 27.10 48.32 -42.38
C SER A 62 27.57 46.95 -42.90
N LYS A 63 27.52 45.91 -42.06
CA LYS A 63 27.99 44.54 -42.37
C LYS A 63 26.93 43.49 -42.01
N PRO A 64 26.96 42.30 -42.64
CA PRO A 64 26.12 41.18 -42.22
C PRO A 64 26.36 40.82 -40.75
N TYR A 65 25.28 40.63 -39.99
CA TYR A 65 25.33 40.21 -38.60
C TYR A 65 25.71 38.73 -38.50
N ASN A 66 26.84 38.44 -37.83
CA ASN A 66 27.34 37.07 -37.62
C ASN A 66 26.60 36.37 -36.49
N GLY A 67 25.33 36.02 -36.73
CA GLY A 67 24.45 35.37 -35.77
C GLY A 67 22.99 35.51 -36.15
N THR A 68 22.09 35.40 -35.18
CA THR A 68 20.66 35.73 -35.36
C THR A 68 20.11 36.33 -34.08
N ILE A 69 19.40 37.46 -34.18
CA ILE A 69 18.68 38.06 -33.04
C ILE A 69 17.20 38.07 -33.37
N PHE A 70 16.39 37.49 -32.49
CA PHE A 70 14.92 37.64 -32.52
C PHE A 70 14.49 38.76 -31.57
N ARG A 71 13.55 39.58 -32.04
CA ARG A 71 12.87 40.63 -31.29
C ARG A 71 11.39 40.33 -31.24
N PHE A 72 10.84 40.27 -30.03
CA PHE A 72 9.42 40.02 -29.78
C PHE A 72 8.81 41.20 -29.02
N PRO A 73 8.26 42.22 -29.72
CA PRO A 73 7.55 43.32 -29.07
C PRO A 73 6.40 42.78 -28.23
N LEU A 74 6.42 43.01 -26.92
CA LEU A 74 5.45 42.43 -26.00
C LEU A 74 4.06 43.05 -26.21
N ARG A 75 3.02 42.21 -26.29
CA ARG A 75 1.65 42.67 -26.53
C ARG A 75 1.11 43.40 -25.29
N THR A 76 0.76 44.67 -25.45
CA THR A 76 0.12 45.48 -24.42
C THR A 76 -1.35 45.10 -24.23
N GLU A 77 -2.01 45.62 -23.19
CA GLU A 77 -3.44 45.37 -22.93
C GLU A 77 -4.32 45.90 -24.07
N ALA A 78 -4.13 47.16 -24.48
CA ALA A 78 -4.83 47.74 -25.64
C ALA A 78 -4.59 46.96 -26.94
N GLN A 79 -3.39 46.42 -27.16
CA GLN A 79 -3.11 45.55 -28.31
C GLN A 79 -3.80 44.19 -28.20
N ALA A 80 -3.92 43.64 -26.99
CA ALA A 80 -4.61 42.37 -26.74
C ALA A 80 -6.11 42.47 -27.03
N GLU A 81 -6.76 43.58 -26.71
CA GLU A 81 -8.17 43.82 -27.06
C GLU A 81 -8.42 43.76 -28.57
N VAL A 82 -7.54 44.39 -29.37
CA VAL A 82 -7.69 44.47 -30.85
C VAL A 82 -6.95 43.37 -31.63
N SER A 83 -6.12 42.55 -30.98
CA SER A 83 -5.43 41.42 -31.64
C SER A 83 -6.42 40.29 -31.96
N GLU A 84 -6.45 39.85 -33.21
CA GLU A 84 -7.22 38.67 -33.64
C GLU A 84 -6.45 37.37 -33.34
N LEU A 85 -5.13 37.44 -33.11
CA LEU A 85 -4.29 36.28 -32.80
C LEU A 85 -4.47 35.79 -31.36
N SER A 86 -4.49 36.70 -30.39
CA SER A 86 -4.57 36.33 -28.97
C SER A 86 -4.89 37.53 -28.07
N LYS A 87 -5.93 37.36 -27.25
CA LYS A 87 -6.39 38.33 -26.24
C LYS A 87 -5.54 38.38 -24.96
N SER A 88 -4.31 37.86 -25.00
CA SER A 88 -3.42 37.79 -23.84
C SER A 88 -2.33 38.87 -23.91
N ALA A 89 -2.33 39.78 -22.93
CA ALA A 89 -1.24 40.72 -22.70
C ALA A 89 -0.02 40.07 -22.00
N TYR A 90 1.15 40.67 -22.22
CA TYR A 90 2.43 40.27 -21.65
C TYR A 90 3.18 41.50 -21.12
N PRO A 91 2.89 41.99 -19.89
CA PRO A 91 3.70 43.01 -19.24
C PRO A 91 5.12 42.51 -18.97
N ALA A 92 6.06 43.42 -18.79
CA ALA A 92 7.48 43.11 -18.57
C ALA A 92 7.70 42.17 -17.38
N GLU A 93 7.05 42.43 -16.24
CA GLU A 93 7.14 41.58 -15.04
C GLU A 93 6.77 40.12 -15.32
N LYS A 94 5.68 39.87 -16.06
CA LYS A 94 5.26 38.51 -16.44
C LYS A 94 6.30 37.80 -17.32
N VAL A 95 7.08 38.54 -18.11
CA VAL A 95 8.18 37.97 -18.90
C VAL A 95 9.42 37.76 -18.03
N ARG A 96 9.72 38.66 -17.08
CA ARG A 96 10.76 38.45 -16.05
C ARG A 96 10.46 37.20 -15.23
N ASP A 97 9.23 37.02 -14.77
CA ASP A 97 8.77 35.82 -14.07
C ASP A 97 8.93 34.55 -14.92
N MET A 98 8.56 34.58 -16.21
CA MET A 98 8.76 33.44 -17.11
C MET A 98 10.25 33.10 -17.31
N LEU A 99 11.13 34.11 -17.39
CA LEU A 99 12.58 33.91 -17.50
C LEU A 99 13.20 33.43 -16.19
N MET A 100 12.74 33.92 -15.03
CA MET A 100 13.17 33.41 -13.73
C MET A 100 12.68 31.98 -13.48
N ASN A 101 11.49 31.61 -13.93
CA ASN A 101 11.03 30.23 -13.91
C ASN A 101 11.86 29.31 -14.83
N LEU A 102 12.35 29.82 -15.97
CA LEU A 102 13.28 29.07 -16.85
C LEU A 102 14.60 28.74 -16.14
N LYS A 103 15.07 29.56 -15.18
CA LYS A 103 16.26 29.27 -14.38
C LYS A 103 16.18 27.91 -13.68
N ASN A 104 15.00 27.58 -13.12
CA ASN A 104 14.77 26.35 -12.37
C ASN A 104 14.76 25.09 -13.27
N GLU A 105 14.56 25.26 -14.58
CA GLU A 105 14.57 24.19 -15.58
C GLU A 105 15.80 24.31 -16.52
N ALA A 106 16.77 25.16 -16.20
CA ALA A 106 17.84 25.55 -17.12
C ALA A 106 18.78 24.39 -17.51
N ILE A 107 19.13 23.53 -16.55
CA ILE A 107 19.92 22.30 -16.78
C ILE A 107 19.13 21.35 -17.69
N LYS A 108 17.87 21.09 -17.34
CA LYS A 108 16.96 20.22 -18.09
C LYS A 108 16.86 20.63 -19.56
N CYS A 109 16.77 21.93 -19.83
CA CYS A 109 16.76 22.48 -21.19
C CYS A 109 18.01 22.17 -22.02
N LEU A 110 19.17 21.88 -21.42
CA LEU A 110 20.44 21.62 -22.12
C LEU A 110 20.84 20.13 -22.22
N LEU A 111 20.27 19.24 -21.40
CA LEU A 111 20.63 17.82 -21.31
C LEU A 111 20.73 17.13 -22.69
N PHE A 112 19.66 17.22 -23.47
CA PHE A 112 19.53 16.46 -24.73
C PHE A 112 19.81 17.28 -26.00
N LEU A 113 20.02 18.60 -25.89
CA LEU A 113 20.43 19.45 -27.01
C LEU A 113 21.83 19.09 -27.49
N LYS A 114 22.09 19.22 -28.81
CA LYS A 114 23.36 18.75 -29.42
C LYS A 114 24.40 19.85 -29.67
N TYR A 115 23.93 21.10 -29.82
CA TYR A 115 24.77 22.24 -30.24
C TYR A 115 24.71 23.44 -29.29
N ILE A 116 23.75 23.45 -28.34
CA ILE A 116 23.66 24.51 -27.33
C ILE A 116 24.40 24.02 -26.09
N GLU A 117 25.39 24.80 -25.68
CA GLU A 117 26.30 24.48 -24.57
C GLU A 117 26.27 25.58 -23.49
N LYS A 118 25.67 26.74 -23.80
CA LYS A 118 25.58 27.90 -22.92
C LYS A 118 24.31 28.70 -23.20
N MET A 119 23.67 29.18 -22.14
CA MET A 119 22.52 30.09 -22.19
C MET A 119 22.69 31.16 -21.10
N THR A 120 22.60 32.43 -21.48
CA THR A 120 22.70 33.57 -20.56
C THR A 120 21.47 34.46 -20.70
N ILE A 121 20.82 34.77 -19.59
CA ILE A 121 19.66 35.66 -19.55
C ILE A 121 20.07 37.02 -18.98
N TYR A 122 19.62 38.08 -19.65
CA TYR A 122 19.91 39.46 -19.30
C TYR A 122 18.62 40.28 -19.19
N GLU A 123 18.63 41.28 -18.31
CA GLU A 123 17.63 42.35 -18.22
C GLU A 123 18.29 43.70 -18.53
N ARG A 124 17.56 44.57 -19.23
CA ARG A 124 17.88 46.00 -19.32
C ARG A 124 16.65 46.77 -18.86
N ARG A 125 16.82 47.63 -17.86
CA ARG A 125 15.73 48.38 -17.22
C ARG A 125 15.41 49.65 -17.99
N GLU A 126 14.21 50.18 -17.80
CA GLU A 126 13.80 51.42 -18.43
C GLU A 126 14.70 52.58 -17.96
N ASN A 127 15.16 53.41 -18.90
CA ASN A 127 16.09 54.53 -18.69
C ASN A 127 17.48 54.14 -18.11
N ASP A 128 17.80 52.85 -18.04
CA ASP A 128 19.11 52.35 -17.60
C ASP A 128 19.97 51.92 -18.81
N PRO A 129 21.21 52.45 -18.97
CA PRO A 129 22.17 51.93 -19.94
C PRO A 129 22.77 50.58 -19.54
N THR A 130 22.65 50.18 -18.26
CA THR A 130 23.23 48.96 -17.70
C THR A 130 22.43 47.73 -18.11
N VAL A 131 23.15 46.64 -18.40
CA VAL A 131 22.56 45.32 -18.70
C VAL A 131 22.91 44.37 -17.55
N TYR A 132 21.90 43.94 -16.81
CA TYR A 132 22.02 43.04 -15.66
C TYR A 132 21.96 41.58 -16.13
N LYS A 133 22.88 40.73 -15.66
CA LYS A 133 22.81 39.27 -15.88
C LYS A 133 21.89 38.68 -14.81
N LEU A 134 20.80 38.01 -15.22
CA LEU A 134 19.87 37.36 -14.28
C LEU A 134 20.36 35.96 -13.90
N PHE A 135 20.81 35.19 -14.88
CA PHE A 135 21.53 33.93 -14.66
C PHE A 135 22.28 33.51 -15.93
N GLU A 136 23.19 32.55 -15.76
CA GLU A 136 23.93 31.91 -16.84
C GLU A 136 24.08 30.43 -16.54
N ILE A 137 23.80 29.58 -17.53
CA ILE A 137 24.04 28.14 -17.47
C ILE A 137 25.03 27.76 -18.58
N GLU A 138 26.07 27.00 -18.25
CA GLU A 138 27.06 26.52 -19.21
C GLU A 138 27.51 25.08 -18.93
N ILE A 139 27.92 24.37 -19.97
CA ILE A 139 28.63 23.09 -19.87
C ILE A 139 30.13 23.39 -19.72
N VAL A 140 30.69 23.11 -18.55
CA VAL A 140 32.08 23.44 -18.22
C VAL A 140 33.05 22.61 -19.07
N ASN A 141 32.84 21.29 -19.16
CA ASN A 141 33.59 20.37 -20.02
C ASN A 141 33.05 20.31 -21.47
N ASN A 142 32.62 21.45 -22.03
CA ASN A 142 31.99 21.48 -23.36
C ASN A 142 32.86 20.90 -24.48
N ALA A 143 34.20 20.95 -24.40
CA ALA A 143 35.07 20.44 -25.47
C ALA A 143 34.94 18.92 -25.64
N GLU A 144 34.92 18.18 -24.54
CA GLU A 144 34.72 16.72 -24.47
C GLU A 144 33.30 16.36 -24.92
N VAL A 145 32.30 16.96 -24.27
CA VAL A 145 30.87 16.75 -24.58
C VAL A 145 30.55 17.05 -26.04
N ARG A 146 31.19 18.07 -26.64
CA ARG A 146 31.04 18.42 -28.06
C ARG A 146 31.69 17.39 -28.97
N ALA A 147 32.88 16.87 -28.63
CA ALA A 147 33.57 15.85 -29.43
C ALA A 147 32.69 14.59 -29.58
N GLU A 148 32.18 14.06 -28.46
CA GLU A 148 31.28 12.89 -28.45
C GLU A 148 29.98 13.15 -29.21
N ARG A 149 29.31 14.29 -28.94
CA ARG A 149 28.10 14.69 -29.67
C ARG A 149 28.35 14.82 -31.17
N GLN A 150 29.52 15.32 -31.60
CA GLN A 150 29.87 15.44 -33.01
C GLN A 150 30.19 14.10 -33.67
N ALA A 151 30.93 13.21 -32.98
CA ALA A 151 31.23 11.86 -33.46
C ALA A 151 29.94 11.07 -33.72
N PHE A 152 29.04 11.06 -32.73
CA PHE A 152 27.72 10.44 -32.84
C PHE A 152 26.87 11.04 -33.98
N MET A 153 26.86 12.38 -34.14
CA MET A 153 26.11 13.03 -35.22
C MET A 153 26.72 12.84 -36.61
N ALA A 154 28.02 12.57 -36.72
CA ALA A 154 28.63 12.17 -37.99
C ALA A 154 28.17 10.77 -38.40
N GLN A 155 28.11 9.83 -37.46
CA GLN A 155 27.66 8.45 -37.69
C GLN A 155 26.15 8.35 -37.99
N LEU A 156 25.31 9.23 -37.42
CA LEU A 156 23.87 9.22 -37.68
C LEU A 156 23.52 9.27 -39.18
N LYS A 157 24.27 10.03 -39.98
CA LYS A 157 23.97 10.17 -41.42
C LYS A 157 24.19 8.87 -42.20
N SER A 158 25.27 8.15 -41.95
CA SER A 158 25.51 6.85 -42.60
C SER A 158 24.56 5.76 -42.07
N HIS A 159 24.08 5.89 -40.83
CA HIS A 159 23.13 4.98 -40.19
C HIS A 159 21.70 5.09 -40.76
N VAL A 160 21.18 6.31 -40.90
CA VAL A 160 19.81 6.57 -41.39
C VAL A 160 19.66 6.35 -42.90
N TYR A 161 20.76 6.48 -43.65
CA TYR A 161 20.77 6.31 -45.11
C TYR A 161 21.54 5.06 -45.58
N ALA A 162 21.73 4.07 -44.70
CA ALA A 162 22.28 2.77 -45.10
C ALA A 162 21.34 2.06 -46.09
N SER A 163 21.92 1.42 -47.11
CA SER A 163 21.19 0.60 -48.09
C SER A 163 20.74 -0.73 -47.50
N ASP A 164 19.58 -1.24 -47.95
CA ASP A 164 18.98 -2.50 -47.47
C ASP A 164 19.89 -3.75 -47.61
N ASP A 165 20.91 -3.73 -48.49
CA ASP A 165 21.92 -4.80 -48.65
C ASP A 165 23.08 -4.77 -47.62
N GLY A 166 23.01 -3.90 -46.60
CA GLY A 166 24.06 -3.70 -45.59
C GLY A 166 23.97 -4.61 -44.37
N ASP A 167 25.11 -4.81 -43.70
CA ASP A 167 25.25 -5.65 -42.49
C ASP A 167 24.27 -5.26 -41.37
N HIS A 168 23.64 -6.28 -40.76
CA HIS A 168 22.36 -6.17 -40.03
C HIS A 168 22.49 -5.76 -38.55
N SER A 169 23.67 -5.36 -38.08
CA SER A 169 23.96 -5.16 -36.64
C SER A 169 24.14 -3.71 -36.19
N LYS A 170 23.98 -2.72 -37.06
CA LYS A 170 24.26 -1.33 -36.67
C LYS A 170 23.20 -0.78 -35.71
N THR A 171 23.63 -0.55 -34.49
CA THR A 171 23.08 0.37 -33.49
C THR A 171 24.06 1.55 -33.32
N LEU A 172 23.64 2.66 -32.72
CA LEU A 172 24.55 3.74 -32.31
C LEU A 172 24.28 4.12 -30.86
N GLN A 173 25.35 4.31 -30.08
CA GLN A 173 25.24 4.76 -28.70
C GLN A 173 26.31 5.79 -28.35
N TYR A 174 26.05 6.60 -27.34
CA TYR A 174 27.04 7.40 -26.63
C TYR A 174 26.65 7.55 -25.16
N ALA A 175 27.64 7.73 -24.30
CA ALA A 175 27.48 8.16 -22.92
C ALA A 175 28.40 9.37 -22.68
N ILE A 176 27.88 10.44 -22.08
CA ILE A 176 28.64 11.65 -21.73
C ILE A 176 28.29 12.09 -20.32
N ARG A 177 29.20 12.84 -19.69
CA ARG A 177 28.96 13.48 -18.38
C ARG A 177 29.16 14.99 -18.45
N PRO A 178 28.18 15.76 -18.99
CA PRO A 178 28.20 17.21 -18.89
C PRO A 178 28.18 17.69 -17.44
N LEU A 179 29.22 18.46 -17.07
CA LEU A 179 29.25 19.27 -15.86
C LEU A 179 28.56 20.61 -16.14
N PHE A 180 27.37 20.80 -15.58
CA PHE A 180 26.60 22.03 -15.72
C PHE A 180 26.95 23.02 -14.61
N ARG A 181 27.21 24.27 -14.97
CA ARG A 181 27.42 25.38 -14.03
C ARG A 181 26.33 26.43 -14.19
N LEU A 182 25.54 26.64 -13.14
CA LEU A 182 24.55 27.71 -13.04
C LEU A 182 25.09 28.87 -12.19
N THR A 183 25.30 30.04 -12.80
CA THR A 183 25.60 31.31 -12.11
C THR A 183 24.31 32.08 -11.87
N HIS A 184 24.10 32.55 -10.64
CA HIS A 184 22.90 33.25 -10.16
C HIS A 184 23.05 34.78 -10.24
N GLU A 185 21.95 35.53 -10.05
CA GLU A 185 21.92 37.02 -10.14
C GLU A 185 22.84 37.70 -9.11
N ASP A 186 23.06 37.05 -7.95
CA ASP A 186 23.96 37.49 -6.88
C ASP A 186 25.43 37.07 -7.08
N GLY A 187 25.73 36.35 -8.17
CA GLY A 187 27.06 35.82 -8.46
C GLY A 187 27.39 34.49 -7.78
N THR A 188 26.47 33.90 -7.01
CA THR A 188 26.65 32.52 -6.51
C THR A 188 26.62 31.52 -7.65
N VAL A 189 27.26 30.37 -7.45
CA VAL A 189 27.42 29.32 -8.46
C VAL A 189 27.01 27.98 -7.87
N THR A 190 26.23 27.21 -8.64
CA THR A 190 25.91 25.81 -8.37
C THR A 190 26.40 24.97 -9.55
N GLU A 191 27.01 23.82 -9.26
CA GLU A 191 27.50 22.87 -10.27
C GLU A 191 26.85 21.49 -10.07
N GLU A 192 26.44 20.86 -11.17
CA GLU A 192 25.82 19.53 -11.18
C GLU A 192 26.39 18.71 -12.35
N GLU A 193 26.90 17.51 -12.08
CA GLU A 193 27.31 16.56 -13.11
C GLU A 193 26.16 15.59 -13.41
N TRP A 194 25.84 15.43 -14.70
CA TRP A 194 24.75 14.57 -15.16
C TRP A 194 25.24 13.53 -16.16
N ALA A 195 24.95 12.25 -15.93
CA ALA A 195 25.13 11.21 -16.93
C ALA A 195 24.02 11.34 -17.98
N VAL A 196 24.40 11.45 -19.25
CA VAL A 196 23.46 11.52 -20.38
C VAL A 196 23.85 10.48 -21.43
N VAL A 197 22.98 9.49 -21.63
CA VAL A 197 23.12 8.49 -22.69
C VAL A 197 22.20 8.80 -23.86
N GLY A 198 22.61 8.41 -25.06
CA GLY A 198 21.76 8.38 -26.24
C GLY A 198 21.94 7.07 -26.98
N TYR A 199 20.84 6.44 -27.38
CA TYR A 199 20.84 5.16 -28.08
C TYR A 199 19.92 5.23 -29.31
N ILE A 200 20.39 4.71 -30.44
CA ILE A 200 19.64 4.55 -31.68
C ILE A 200 19.69 3.10 -32.08
N GLY A 201 18.53 2.44 -32.03
CA GLY A 201 18.38 1.06 -32.48
C GLY A 201 18.61 0.90 -33.99
N ASN A 202 18.56 -0.34 -34.46
CA ASN A 202 18.65 -0.64 -35.88
C ASN A 202 17.42 -0.06 -36.62
N VAL A 203 17.67 0.87 -37.55
CA VAL A 203 16.61 1.56 -38.32
C VAL A 203 15.90 0.61 -39.29
N LEU A 204 16.63 -0.34 -39.88
CA LEU A 204 16.08 -1.33 -40.80
C LEU A 204 15.19 -2.32 -40.05
N GLU A 205 15.60 -2.76 -38.87
CA GLU A 205 14.79 -3.69 -38.05
C GLU A 205 13.56 -2.99 -37.47
N ALA A 206 13.69 -1.75 -36.96
CA ALA A 206 12.54 -0.95 -36.58
C ALA A 206 11.55 -0.76 -37.75
N ARG A 207 12.05 -0.58 -38.97
CA ARG A 207 11.22 -0.50 -40.19
C ARG A 207 10.57 -1.85 -40.54
N ARG A 208 11.28 -2.96 -40.34
CA ARG A 208 10.78 -4.33 -40.56
C ARG A 208 9.63 -4.64 -39.60
N ILE A 209 9.83 -4.44 -38.30
CA ILE A 209 8.84 -4.65 -37.23
C ILE A 209 7.60 -3.79 -37.49
N MET A 210 7.78 -2.46 -37.67
CA MET A 210 6.65 -1.55 -37.90
C MET A 210 5.87 -1.86 -39.20
N LYS A 211 6.52 -2.43 -40.21
CA LYS A 211 5.88 -2.89 -41.45
C LYS A 211 5.19 -4.24 -41.30
N ALA A 212 5.75 -5.17 -40.52
CA ALA A 212 5.17 -6.48 -40.27
C ALA A 212 3.93 -6.39 -39.37
N ASP A 213 4.07 -5.73 -38.22
CA ASP A 213 3.05 -5.75 -37.15
C ASP A 213 1.94 -4.72 -37.42
N PHE A 214 2.26 -3.61 -38.10
CA PHE A 214 1.35 -2.46 -38.26
C PHE A 214 1.16 -1.99 -39.71
N ASN A 215 1.75 -2.69 -40.70
CA ASN A 215 1.69 -2.32 -42.13
C ASN A 215 2.13 -0.86 -42.40
N ALA A 216 3.09 -0.35 -41.63
CA ALA A 216 3.51 1.05 -41.64
C ALA A 216 4.99 1.21 -42.02
N ASP A 217 5.28 2.07 -43.01
CA ASP A 217 6.67 2.44 -43.33
C ASP A 217 7.08 3.72 -42.58
N ILE A 218 7.95 3.55 -41.57
CA ILE A 218 8.48 4.64 -40.75
C ILE A 218 9.30 5.68 -41.53
N ALA A 219 9.84 5.30 -42.70
CA ALA A 219 10.58 6.23 -43.56
C ALA A 219 9.69 7.38 -44.05
N ASN A 220 8.42 7.10 -44.35
CA ASN A 220 7.43 8.11 -44.78
C ASN A 220 7.14 9.16 -43.69
N GLN A 221 7.35 8.83 -42.41
CA GLN A 221 7.16 9.74 -41.28
C GLN A 221 8.48 10.29 -40.70
N ARG A 222 9.63 9.95 -41.30
CA ARG A 222 10.98 10.34 -40.81
C ARG A 222 11.20 10.01 -39.33
N MET A 223 10.73 8.83 -38.93
CA MET A 223 10.92 8.28 -37.60
C MET A 223 12.26 7.54 -37.52
N ILE A 224 13.00 7.75 -36.43
CA ILE A 224 14.31 7.15 -36.15
C ILE A 224 14.22 6.56 -34.74
N PRO A 225 14.61 5.30 -34.49
CA PRO A 225 14.45 4.61 -33.20
C PRO A 225 15.45 5.14 -32.17
N TRP A 226 15.31 6.43 -31.83
CA TRP A 226 16.23 7.21 -31.01
C TRP A 226 15.60 7.52 -29.67
N VAL A 227 16.25 7.06 -28.61
CA VAL A 227 15.98 7.43 -27.22
C VAL A 227 17.23 8.00 -26.56
N GLY A 228 17.08 8.57 -25.38
CA GLY A 228 18.19 8.89 -24.50
C GLY A 228 17.69 9.04 -23.07
N LEU A 229 18.58 8.90 -22.11
CA LEU A 229 18.26 9.06 -20.70
C LEU A 229 19.22 10.04 -20.05
N ALA A 230 18.79 10.68 -18.97
CA ALA A 230 19.65 11.51 -18.15
C ALA A 230 19.30 11.38 -16.66
N ALA A 231 20.34 11.32 -15.83
CA ALA A 231 20.26 11.35 -14.37
C ALA A 231 21.49 12.09 -13.81
N PRO A 232 21.43 12.65 -12.58
CA PRO A 232 22.61 13.04 -11.84
C PRO A 232 23.59 11.88 -11.77
N VAL A 233 24.88 12.18 -11.84
CA VAL A 233 25.94 11.16 -11.73
C VAL A 233 25.97 10.55 -10.33
N ASP A 234 25.74 11.37 -9.29
CA ASP A 234 25.48 10.92 -7.91
C ASP A 234 23.99 10.53 -7.76
N PRO A 235 23.66 9.24 -7.55
CA PRO A 235 22.26 8.81 -7.36
C PRO A 235 21.57 9.50 -6.19
N ALA A 236 22.30 9.82 -5.11
CA ALA A 236 21.76 10.40 -3.89
C ALA A 236 21.26 11.85 -4.07
N ALA A 237 21.75 12.58 -5.09
CA ALA A 237 21.24 13.89 -5.45
C ALA A 237 19.78 13.82 -5.95
N GLY A 238 19.45 12.76 -6.71
CA GLY A 238 18.11 12.49 -7.23
C GLY A 238 17.61 13.44 -8.32
N VAL A 239 16.72 12.95 -9.19
CA VAL A 239 16.13 13.75 -10.29
C VAL A 239 14.97 14.67 -9.84
N GLY A 240 14.45 14.47 -8.62
CA GLY A 240 13.26 15.15 -8.13
C GLY A 240 12.01 14.75 -8.94
N THR A 241 11.54 15.63 -9.83
CA THR A 241 10.41 15.33 -10.74
C THR A 241 10.93 15.03 -12.15
N SER A 242 10.86 13.74 -12.53
CA SER A 242 11.28 13.28 -13.84
C SER A 242 10.33 13.70 -14.97
N ASN A 243 10.91 13.98 -16.13
CA ASN A 243 10.22 14.52 -17.30
C ASN A 243 10.49 13.68 -18.56
N LEU A 244 9.51 13.69 -19.46
CA LEU A 244 9.62 13.25 -20.84
C LEU A 244 10.08 14.40 -21.76
N PHE A 245 10.97 14.09 -22.70
CA PHE A 245 11.61 15.01 -23.61
C PHE A 245 11.46 14.55 -25.06
N CYS A 246 11.27 15.50 -25.96
CA CYS A 246 11.53 15.35 -27.39
C CYS A 246 12.57 16.41 -27.76
N PHE A 247 13.82 16.15 -27.37
CA PHE A 247 14.98 17.07 -27.33
C PHE A 247 14.85 18.23 -26.32
N LEU A 248 13.63 18.71 -26.08
CA LEU A 248 13.25 19.67 -25.03
C LEU A 248 12.14 19.07 -24.14
N PRO A 249 11.94 19.55 -22.90
CA PRO A 249 10.89 19.06 -22.01
C PRO A 249 9.50 19.18 -22.63
N LEU A 250 8.70 18.11 -22.56
CA LEU A 250 7.30 18.09 -23.02
C LEU A 250 6.30 18.56 -21.95
N GLY A 251 6.74 18.69 -20.68
CA GLY A 251 5.86 18.94 -19.54
C GLY A 251 5.05 17.71 -19.09
N ILE A 252 5.47 16.51 -19.53
CA ILE A 252 4.90 15.23 -19.15
C ILE A 252 5.81 14.60 -18.11
N HIS A 253 5.29 14.29 -16.93
CA HIS A 253 6.07 13.68 -15.85
C HIS A 253 6.14 12.16 -15.97
N THR A 254 7.23 11.55 -15.52
CA THR A 254 7.43 10.10 -15.49
C THR A 254 7.65 9.60 -14.06
N PRO A 255 7.26 8.35 -13.71
CA PRO A 255 7.47 7.81 -12.37
C PRO A 255 8.90 7.34 -12.12
N HIS A 256 9.67 7.11 -13.19
CA HIS A 256 11.04 6.61 -13.17
C HIS A 256 12.01 7.66 -12.62
N PRO A 257 13.10 7.26 -11.94
CA PRO A 257 14.08 8.17 -11.35
C PRO A 257 15.05 8.79 -12.37
N VAL A 258 14.68 8.85 -13.65
CA VAL A 258 15.51 9.36 -14.77
C VAL A 258 14.67 10.24 -15.70
N HIS A 259 15.30 11.21 -16.33
CA HIS A 259 14.73 11.96 -17.45
C HIS A 259 14.77 11.12 -18.74
N ILE A 260 13.66 11.06 -19.46
CA ILE A 260 13.50 10.20 -20.65
C ILE A 260 13.35 11.07 -21.90
N ASN A 261 14.25 10.90 -22.86
CA ASN A 261 14.20 11.54 -24.17
C ASN A 261 13.92 10.53 -25.28
N GLY A 262 13.23 10.97 -26.34
CA GLY A 262 13.09 10.17 -27.54
C GLY A 262 12.52 10.94 -28.72
N HIS A 263 12.65 10.36 -29.91
CA HIS A 263 12.02 10.84 -31.14
C HIS A 263 10.54 10.42 -31.19
N PHE A 264 9.82 10.82 -30.14
CA PHE A 264 8.42 10.49 -29.94
C PHE A 264 7.52 11.21 -30.94
N ALA A 265 6.48 10.51 -31.38
CA ALA A 265 5.42 11.14 -32.15
C ALA A 265 4.56 12.00 -31.21
N VAL A 266 4.74 13.32 -31.29
CA VAL A 266 3.97 14.33 -30.52
C VAL A 266 2.67 14.74 -31.21
N LYS A 267 1.67 15.15 -30.42
CA LYS A 267 0.47 15.85 -30.91
C LYS A 267 0.80 17.30 -31.31
N GLN A 268 -0.12 17.98 -32.00
CA GLN A 268 0.09 19.36 -32.49
C GLN A 268 0.43 20.37 -31.38
N SER A 269 -0.09 20.16 -30.16
CA SER A 269 0.22 20.96 -28.97
C SER A 269 1.68 20.86 -28.52
N ARG A 270 2.41 19.80 -28.93
CA ARG A 270 3.75 19.42 -28.48
C ARG A 270 3.90 19.30 -26.96
N ARG A 271 2.79 19.04 -26.25
CA ARG A 271 2.72 18.78 -24.80
C ARG A 271 2.21 17.38 -24.46
N GLU A 272 1.88 16.61 -25.50
CA GLU A 272 1.35 15.25 -25.44
C GLU A 272 1.99 14.42 -26.55
N ILE A 273 2.13 13.12 -26.32
CA ILE A 273 2.50 12.13 -27.33
C ILE A 273 1.27 11.35 -27.79
N TRP A 274 1.35 10.71 -28.96
CA TRP A 274 0.30 9.80 -29.45
C TRP A 274 0.30 8.50 -28.65
N THR A 275 -0.89 8.06 -28.22
CA THR A 275 -1.14 6.78 -27.56
C THR A 275 -2.50 6.22 -28.01
N ASN A 276 -2.68 4.90 -27.99
CA ASN A 276 -3.94 4.24 -28.38
C ASN A 276 -4.81 3.85 -27.17
N TYR A 277 -4.50 4.37 -25.97
CA TYR A 277 -5.13 3.94 -24.70
C TYR A 277 -6.33 4.82 -24.27
N THR A 278 -6.56 5.94 -24.95
CA THR A 278 -7.65 6.89 -24.63
C THR A 278 -8.65 7.11 -25.76
N ASP A 279 -8.26 6.80 -26.99
CA ASP A 279 -9.01 7.07 -28.21
C ASP A 279 -9.09 5.77 -29.04
N ASP A 280 -10.28 5.40 -29.54
CA ASP A 280 -10.49 4.23 -30.43
C ASP A 280 -9.91 4.50 -31.84
N ILE A 281 -8.59 4.64 -31.91
CA ILE A 281 -7.83 4.95 -33.11
C ILE A 281 -7.56 3.65 -33.86
N SER A 282 -8.07 3.54 -35.10
CA SER A 282 -7.71 2.43 -35.99
C SER A 282 -6.19 2.38 -36.19
N SER A 283 -5.57 1.22 -35.95
CA SER A 283 -4.12 1.01 -35.98
C SER A 283 -3.44 1.45 -37.29
N GLN A 284 -4.15 1.32 -38.42
CA GLN A 284 -3.66 1.72 -39.76
C GLN A 284 -3.77 3.23 -40.06
N SER A 285 -4.35 4.03 -39.15
CA SER A 285 -4.42 5.49 -39.34
C SER A 285 -3.08 6.17 -39.05
N SER A 286 -2.88 7.40 -39.56
CA SER A 286 -1.68 8.19 -39.23
C SER A 286 -1.50 8.41 -37.72
N ALA A 287 -2.59 8.42 -36.95
CA ALA A 287 -2.56 8.48 -35.49
C ALA A 287 -2.15 7.13 -34.87
N GLY A 288 -2.73 6.03 -35.33
CA GLY A 288 -2.44 4.68 -34.83
C GLY A 288 -0.98 4.30 -35.02
N ILE A 289 -0.42 4.58 -36.21
CA ILE A 289 1.00 4.38 -36.51
C ILE A 289 1.90 5.17 -35.55
N LYS A 290 1.52 6.41 -35.19
CA LYS A 290 2.28 7.25 -34.26
C LYS A 290 2.23 6.77 -32.82
N SER A 291 1.10 6.22 -32.40
CA SER A 291 0.95 5.57 -31.10
C SER A 291 1.79 4.29 -31.02
N ASN A 292 1.69 3.42 -32.03
CA ASN A 292 2.45 2.17 -32.11
C ASN A 292 3.96 2.44 -32.16
N TRP A 293 4.38 3.51 -32.84
CA TRP A 293 5.77 3.98 -32.84
C TRP A 293 6.27 4.34 -31.44
N ASN A 294 5.48 5.09 -30.65
CA ASN A 294 5.85 5.41 -29.28
C ASN A 294 5.90 4.14 -28.41
N GLU A 295 4.94 3.24 -28.56
CA GLU A 295 4.92 1.95 -27.85
C GLU A 295 6.15 1.09 -28.18
N PHE A 296 6.54 1.00 -29.46
CA PHE A 296 7.78 0.35 -29.89
C PHE A 296 9.04 0.98 -29.25
N LEU A 297 9.13 2.31 -29.21
CA LEU A 297 10.25 2.99 -28.54
C LEU A 297 10.35 2.60 -27.06
N PHE A 298 9.23 2.59 -26.33
CA PHE A 298 9.22 2.22 -24.91
C PHE A 298 9.50 0.74 -24.67
N LYS A 299 8.98 -0.17 -25.51
CA LYS A 299 9.11 -1.62 -25.32
C LYS A 299 10.44 -2.21 -25.80
N SER A 300 11.03 -1.67 -26.86
CA SER A 300 12.15 -2.33 -27.57
C SER A 300 13.44 -1.51 -27.65
N ILE A 301 13.38 -0.19 -27.42
CA ILE A 301 14.53 0.71 -27.61
C ILE A 301 14.95 1.37 -26.28
N LEU A 302 13.98 1.73 -25.44
CA LEU A 302 14.21 2.33 -24.13
C LEU A 302 14.89 1.38 -23.12
N PRO A 303 14.60 0.06 -23.04
CA PRO A 303 15.27 -0.84 -22.10
C PRO A 303 16.79 -0.90 -22.31
N VAL A 304 17.23 -1.00 -23.58
CA VAL A 304 18.65 -0.97 -24.00
C VAL A 304 19.34 0.32 -23.55
N ALA A 305 18.68 1.46 -23.73
CA ALA A 305 19.21 2.74 -23.26
C ALA A 305 19.25 2.85 -21.73
N TYR A 306 18.36 2.15 -21.04
CA TYR A 306 18.31 2.07 -19.58
C TYR A 306 19.47 1.24 -19.03
N ALA A 307 19.73 0.07 -19.63
CA ALA A 307 20.91 -0.74 -19.36
C ALA A 307 22.21 0.08 -19.52
N LEU A 308 22.35 0.79 -20.66
CA LEU A 308 23.49 1.67 -20.93
C LEU A 308 23.67 2.82 -19.92
N LEU A 309 22.59 3.38 -19.37
CA LEU A 309 22.69 4.41 -18.32
C LEU A 309 23.18 3.79 -17.00
N LEU A 310 22.61 2.64 -16.63
CA LEU A 310 22.95 1.95 -15.38
C LEU A 310 24.41 1.48 -15.41
N ASP A 311 24.87 0.91 -16.52
CA ASP A 311 26.27 0.55 -16.76
C ASP A 311 27.20 1.78 -16.68
N SER A 312 26.89 2.84 -17.43
CA SER A 312 27.73 4.04 -17.52
C SER A 312 27.87 4.81 -16.20
N ILE A 313 26.84 4.80 -15.34
CA ILE A 313 26.93 5.35 -13.97
C ILE A 313 27.66 4.33 -13.08
N GLY A 314 27.26 3.07 -13.13
CA GLY A 314 27.76 1.98 -12.29
C GLY A 314 29.27 1.85 -12.29
N THR A 315 29.86 1.76 -13.48
CA THR A 315 31.32 1.66 -13.71
C THR A 315 32.14 2.85 -13.17
N SER A 316 31.48 3.90 -12.67
CA SER A 316 32.16 5.11 -12.18
C SER A 316 31.80 5.56 -10.77
N HIS A 317 30.58 5.26 -10.30
CA HIS A 317 30.06 5.73 -9.02
C HIS A 317 29.53 4.59 -8.13
N GLY A 318 29.66 3.34 -8.59
CA GLY A 318 29.20 2.17 -7.84
C GLY A 318 27.69 1.99 -7.89
N ALA A 319 27.15 1.35 -6.85
CA ALA A 319 25.80 0.82 -6.85
C ALA A 319 24.71 1.89 -7.07
N ASN A 320 23.91 1.70 -8.12
CA ASN A 320 22.92 2.68 -8.58
C ASN A 320 21.49 2.09 -8.69
N TYR A 321 21.17 1.09 -7.85
CA TYR A 321 19.86 0.43 -7.83
C TYR A 321 18.67 1.40 -7.68
N GLU A 322 18.88 2.57 -7.06
CA GLU A 322 17.87 3.63 -6.94
C GLU A 322 17.44 4.25 -8.27
N LEU A 323 18.27 4.14 -9.32
CA LEU A 323 18.02 4.68 -10.66
C LEU A 323 17.24 3.70 -11.57
N TRP A 324 16.98 2.47 -11.14
CA TRP A 324 16.25 1.48 -11.95
C TRP A 324 14.78 1.88 -12.19
N PRO A 325 14.12 1.35 -13.25
CA PRO A 325 12.73 1.69 -13.53
C PRO A 325 11.79 1.28 -12.37
N ARG A 326 10.87 2.16 -11.98
CA ARG A 326 9.89 1.84 -10.92
C ARG A 326 8.67 1.09 -11.46
N THR A 327 8.31 -0.01 -10.80
CA THR A 327 7.01 -0.69 -10.96
C THR A 327 5.90 0.11 -10.29
N ARG A 328 4.99 0.70 -11.08
CA ARG A 328 3.76 1.33 -10.58
C ARG A 328 2.56 0.69 -11.23
N VAL A 329 1.54 0.38 -10.43
CA VAL A 329 0.26 -0.15 -10.91
C VAL A 329 -0.81 0.92 -10.75
N SER A 330 -1.04 1.68 -11.81
CA SER A 330 -2.18 2.59 -11.93
C SER A 330 -2.80 2.42 -13.32
N ASN A 331 -3.94 1.74 -13.36
CA ASN A 331 -4.63 1.42 -14.61
C ASN A 331 -5.44 2.62 -15.11
N LEU A 332 -4.82 3.57 -15.83
CA LEU A 332 -5.47 4.52 -16.77
C LEU A 332 -4.45 5.46 -17.46
N GLY A 333 -4.54 5.61 -18.79
CA GLY A 333 -3.81 6.66 -19.53
C GLY A 333 -2.45 6.24 -20.09
N MET A 334 -1.48 7.16 -20.17
CA MET A 334 -0.17 6.92 -20.81
C MET A 334 0.76 6.01 -20.00
N GLU A 335 0.45 5.73 -18.74
CA GLU A 335 1.31 4.92 -17.86
C GLU A 335 1.46 3.47 -18.36
N THR A 336 0.54 3.01 -19.23
CA THR A 336 0.63 1.73 -19.96
C THR A 336 1.86 1.61 -20.86
N LEU A 337 2.44 2.72 -21.34
CA LEU A 337 3.65 2.69 -22.17
C LEU A 337 4.87 2.14 -21.41
N TRP A 338 4.91 2.31 -20.09
CA TRP A 338 6.09 2.03 -19.27
C TRP A 338 5.81 1.15 -18.04
N MET A 339 4.62 0.53 -17.94
CA MET A 339 4.30 -0.40 -16.86
C MET A 339 5.26 -1.59 -16.80
N ASP A 340 5.63 -2.14 -17.96
CA ASP A 340 6.55 -3.28 -18.07
C ASP A 340 8.03 -2.87 -18.14
N LEU A 341 8.37 -1.57 -18.03
CA LEU A 341 9.73 -1.09 -18.29
C LEU A 341 10.79 -1.67 -17.34
N LEU A 342 10.44 -1.99 -16.08
CA LEU A 342 11.37 -2.70 -15.19
C LEU A 342 11.61 -4.13 -15.65
N ARG A 343 10.55 -4.85 -16.04
CA ARG A 343 10.65 -6.21 -16.56
C ARG A 343 11.50 -6.23 -17.83
N GLN A 344 11.22 -5.34 -18.78
CA GLN A 344 11.96 -5.24 -20.05
C GLN A 344 13.42 -4.83 -19.84
N CYS A 345 13.70 -3.92 -18.90
CA CYS A 345 15.07 -3.57 -18.53
C CYS A 345 15.82 -4.77 -17.94
N ILE A 346 15.18 -5.53 -17.03
CA ILE A 346 15.75 -6.75 -16.48
C ILE A 346 15.95 -7.82 -17.57
N GLU A 347 14.99 -8.02 -18.47
CA GLU A 347 15.11 -8.93 -19.62
C GLU A 347 16.32 -8.56 -20.49
N GLU A 348 16.57 -7.27 -20.73
CA GLU A 348 17.76 -6.80 -21.46
C GLU A 348 19.07 -7.12 -20.72
N VAL A 349 19.24 -6.70 -19.46
CA VAL A 349 20.49 -6.92 -18.71
C VAL A 349 20.72 -8.37 -18.26
N THR A 350 19.72 -9.25 -18.38
CA THR A 350 19.87 -10.71 -18.15
C THR A 350 20.12 -11.50 -19.43
N THR A 351 19.85 -10.92 -20.60
CA THR A 351 20.04 -11.56 -21.91
C THR A 351 21.37 -11.15 -22.57
N SER A 352 21.85 -9.93 -22.30
CA SER A 352 23.15 -9.45 -22.78
C SER A 352 24.24 -9.58 -21.72
N ASP A 353 25.46 -9.88 -22.17
CA ASP A 353 26.68 -9.87 -21.34
C ASP A 353 27.34 -8.47 -21.30
N ASP A 354 26.88 -7.53 -22.14
CA ASP A 354 27.51 -6.22 -22.39
C ASP A 354 27.29 -5.16 -21.28
N TYR A 355 26.62 -5.50 -20.17
CA TYR A 355 26.12 -4.53 -19.18
C TYR A 355 26.54 -4.87 -17.75
N GLU A 356 27.47 -4.10 -17.17
CA GLU A 356 27.93 -4.26 -15.80
C GLU A 356 27.04 -3.47 -14.82
N VAL A 357 25.85 -3.99 -14.54
CA VAL A 357 24.80 -3.31 -13.74
C VAL A 357 24.55 -3.88 -12.35
N PHE A 358 25.20 -5.00 -12.01
CA PHE A 358 25.13 -5.59 -10.68
C PHE A 358 26.45 -5.35 -9.93
N PHE A 359 26.39 -5.14 -8.62
CA PHE A 359 27.54 -4.73 -7.83
C PHE A 359 27.91 -5.84 -6.86
N ALA A 360 28.99 -6.54 -7.17
CA ALA A 360 29.53 -7.62 -6.35
C ALA A 360 30.72 -7.11 -5.54
N ASP A 361 30.77 -7.47 -4.26
CA ASP A 361 32.02 -7.39 -3.50
C ASP A 361 32.99 -8.42 -4.11
N SER A 362 34.06 -7.96 -4.75
CA SER A 362 35.03 -8.87 -5.39
C SER A 362 35.80 -9.68 -4.33
N VAL A 363 36.36 -10.82 -4.74
CA VAL A 363 37.23 -11.64 -3.88
C VAL A 363 38.47 -10.86 -3.39
N ASP A 364 38.87 -9.82 -4.14
CA ASP A 364 39.98 -8.92 -3.80
C ASP A 364 39.59 -7.76 -2.86
N GLY A 365 38.30 -7.61 -2.54
CA GLY A 365 37.78 -6.72 -1.48
C GLY A 365 37.27 -5.35 -1.91
N GLU A 366 37.43 -4.95 -3.18
CA GLU A 366 36.82 -3.73 -3.73
C GLU A 366 35.49 -4.08 -4.43
N PRO A 367 34.40 -3.30 -4.23
CA PRO A 367 33.14 -3.49 -4.96
C PRO A 367 33.34 -3.25 -6.46
N SER A 368 32.90 -4.20 -7.27
CA SER A 368 33.03 -4.18 -8.73
C SER A 368 31.68 -4.31 -9.41
N ALA A 369 31.50 -3.61 -10.51
CA ALA A 369 30.37 -3.82 -11.41
C ALA A 369 30.59 -5.12 -12.20
N VAL A 370 29.55 -5.92 -12.37
CA VAL A 370 29.57 -7.21 -13.05
C VAL A 370 28.28 -7.41 -13.87
N SER A 371 28.39 -8.16 -14.97
CA SER A 371 27.24 -8.58 -15.78
C SER A 371 26.39 -9.63 -15.04
N TYR A 372 25.15 -9.85 -15.50
CA TYR A 372 24.25 -10.82 -14.88
C TYR A 372 24.83 -12.24 -14.83
N GLN A 373 25.52 -12.64 -15.90
CA GLN A 373 26.09 -13.96 -16.12
C GLN A 373 27.30 -14.21 -15.20
N MET A 374 27.99 -13.14 -14.77
CA MET A 374 29.09 -13.20 -13.81
C MET A 374 28.64 -12.94 -12.36
N ALA A 375 27.42 -12.43 -12.15
CA ALA A 375 26.85 -12.16 -10.84
C ALA A 375 26.29 -13.43 -10.18
N THR A 376 26.51 -13.57 -8.87
CA THR A 376 25.74 -14.49 -8.02
C THR A 376 24.93 -13.65 -7.04
N ILE A 377 23.60 -13.68 -7.15
CA ILE A 377 22.74 -12.73 -6.45
C ILE A 377 22.22 -13.33 -5.15
N ALA A 378 22.50 -12.67 -4.03
CA ALA A 378 21.95 -13.05 -2.74
C ALA A 378 20.42 -12.84 -2.73
N ASP A 379 19.66 -13.83 -2.26
CA ASP A 379 18.24 -13.62 -1.96
C ASP A 379 18.13 -12.66 -0.77
N PRO A 380 17.19 -11.70 -0.74
CA PRO A 380 17.10 -10.71 0.35
C PRO A 380 16.95 -11.30 1.76
N VAL A 381 16.49 -12.55 1.92
CA VAL A 381 16.45 -13.19 3.25
C VAL A 381 17.82 -13.75 3.67
N MET A 382 18.87 -13.63 2.84
CA MET A 382 20.26 -13.89 3.23
C MET A 382 20.85 -12.77 4.10
N ASP A 383 20.24 -11.58 4.12
CA ASP A 383 20.67 -10.45 4.98
C ASP A 383 20.57 -10.78 6.49
N GLU A 384 19.77 -11.79 6.86
CA GLU A 384 19.71 -12.35 8.22
C GLU A 384 20.96 -13.20 8.59
N TYR A 385 21.83 -13.53 7.63
CA TYR A 385 22.93 -14.49 7.75
C TYR A 385 24.29 -13.85 7.32
N PRO A 386 24.76 -12.79 8.00
CA PRO A 386 25.95 -12.03 7.58
C PRO A 386 27.22 -12.87 7.47
N LEU A 387 27.43 -13.87 8.35
CA LEU A 387 28.61 -14.73 8.30
C LEU A 387 28.59 -15.73 7.13
N LEU A 388 27.40 -16.05 6.60
CA LEU A 388 27.24 -16.80 5.36
C LEU A 388 27.55 -15.91 4.16
N LEU A 389 27.07 -14.66 4.15
CA LEU A 389 27.38 -13.68 3.10
C LEU A 389 28.88 -13.41 3.01
N ASP A 390 29.54 -13.10 4.13
CA ASP A 390 30.99 -12.85 4.18
C ASP A 390 31.82 -14.04 3.64
N LEU A 391 31.39 -15.26 3.92
CA LEU A 391 32.02 -16.48 3.39
C LEU A 391 31.79 -16.65 1.89
N LEU A 392 30.59 -16.35 1.39
CA LEU A 392 30.27 -16.49 -0.02
C LEU A 392 30.96 -15.43 -0.89
N LYS A 393 31.18 -14.21 -0.39
CA LYS A 393 32.02 -13.19 -1.05
C LYS A 393 33.45 -13.67 -1.33
N GLY A 394 33.98 -14.54 -0.47
CA GLY A 394 35.30 -15.17 -0.67
C GLY A 394 35.31 -16.36 -1.64
N ILE A 395 34.18 -16.68 -2.29
CA ILE A 395 34.02 -17.86 -3.16
C ILE A 395 33.45 -17.47 -4.53
N VAL A 396 32.48 -16.54 -4.58
CA VAL A 396 31.79 -16.09 -5.80
C VAL A 396 31.67 -14.57 -5.82
N ASN A 397 31.41 -13.99 -7.01
CA ASN A 397 31.05 -12.59 -7.18
C ASN A 397 29.65 -12.33 -6.59
N LEU A 398 29.58 -12.16 -5.27
CA LEU A 398 28.34 -12.08 -4.53
C LEU A 398 27.76 -10.66 -4.58
N VAL A 399 26.59 -10.55 -5.20
CA VAL A 399 25.82 -9.31 -5.30
C VAL A 399 24.82 -9.27 -4.14
N CYS A 400 25.03 -8.33 -3.22
CA CYS A 400 24.19 -8.10 -2.04
C CYS A 400 23.35 -6.83 -2.18
N GLY A 401 22.33 -6.68 -1.31
CA GLY A 401 21.57 -5.43 -1.19
C GLY A 401 20.71 -5.06 -2.40
N VAL A 402 20.40 -6.01 -3.29
CA VAL A 402 19.49 -5.80 -4.42
C VAL A 402 18.07 -5.54 -3.88
N PRO A 403 17.44 -4.38 -4.17
CA PRO A 403 16.09 -4.07 -3.70
C PRO A 403 15.04 -5.12 -4.08
N GLU A 404 14.12 -5.43 -3.17
CA GLU A 404 13.08 -6.46 -3.36
C GLU A 404 12.23 -6.25 -4.62
N ASN A 405 12.00 -5.00 -5.06
CA ASN A 405 11.27 -4.72 -6.30
C ASN A 405 12.06 -5.11 -7.57
N ILE A 406 13.40 -5.14 -7.52
CA ILE A 406 14.24 -5.64 -8.60
C ILE A 406 14.35 -7.16 -8.47
N ALA A 407 14.67 -7.69 -7.28
CA ALA A 407 14.83 -9.12 -7.03
C ALA A 407 13.55 -9.95 -7.28
N SER A 408 12.36 -9.39 -7.03
CA SER A 408 11.08 -10.05 -7.33
C SER A 408 10.73 -10.09 -8.82
N VAL A 409 11.03 -9.03 -9.58
CA VAL A 409 10.83 -9.05 -11.05
C VAL A 409 11.92 -9.88 -11.73
N LEU A 410 13.15 -9.88 -11.21
CA LEU A 410 14.23 -10.75 -11.69
C LEU A 410 13.85 -12.24 -11.60
N ARG A 411 13.32 -12.71 -10.47
CA ARG A 411 12.75 -14.07 -10.34
C ARG A 411 11.72 -14.37 -11.44
N GLN A 412 10.77 -13.44 -11.67
CA GLN A 412 9.75 -13.59 -12.73
C GLN A 412 10.29 -13.56 -14.17
N VAL A 413 11.47 -12.98 -14.39
CA VAL A 413 12.14 -12.98 -15.69
C VAL A 413 12.87 -14.31 -15.86
N VAL A 414 13.67 -14.73 -14.88
CA VAL A 414 14.33 -16.05 -14.84
C VAL A 414 13.34 -17.19 -15.11
N ASP A 415 12.21 -17.21 -14.40
CA ASP A 415 11.14 -18.21 -14.55
C ASP A 415 10.48 -18.19 -15.95
N ALA A 416 10.48 -17.05 -16.64
CA ALA A 416 9.73 -16.83 -17.88
C ALA A 416 10.58 -16.95 -19.15
N THR A 417 11.85 -16.52 -19.11
CA THR A 417 12.77 -16.51 -20.26
C THR A 417 13.75 -17.68 -20.25
N GLY A 418 13.97 -18.33 -19.10
CA GLY A 418 14.91 -19.43 -18.97
C GLY A 418 16.39 -18.99 -19.01
N VAL A 419 16.68 -17.72 -18.74
CA VAL A 419 18.05 -17.25 -18.47
C VAL A 419 18.65 -17.99 -17.26
N PRO A 420 19.99 -18.10 -17.14
CA PRO A 420 20.62 -18.81 -16.02
C PRO A 420 20.14 -18.27 -14.69
N ASP A 421 19.54 -19.13 -13.86
CA ASP A 421 19.06 -18.71 -12.54
C ASP A 421 20.24 -18.48 -11.60
N ASN A 422 20.69 -17.23 -11.51
CA ASN A 422 21.83 -16.81 -10.70
C ASN A 422 21.45 -16.38 -9.26
N ILE A 423 20.21 -16.60 -8.83
CA ILE A 423 19.73 -16.23 -7.48
C ILE A 423 19.99 -17.35 -6.47
N LEU A 424 20.58 -17.03 -5.30
CA LEU A 424 21.00 -18.03 -4.32
C LEU A 424 19.86 -18.66 -3.51
N THR A 425 19.31 -19.76 -4.03
CA THR A 425 18.43 -20.65 -3.26
C THR A 425 19.24 -21.49 -2.25
N PRO A 426 18.61 -22.04 -1.19
CA PRO A 426 19.29 -22.97 -0.27
C PRO A 426 19.97 -24.15 -0.98
N GLN A 427 19.36 -24.68 -2.05
CA GLN A 427 19.98 -25.72 -2.89
C GLN A 427 21.29 -25.27 -3.53
N LYS A 428 21.33 -24.10 -4.19
CA LYS A 428 22.57 -23.62 -4.83
C LYS A 428 23.66 -23.31 -3.81
N VAL A 429 23.28 -22.79 -2.63
CA VAL A 429 24.24 -22.60 -1.54
C VAL A 429 24.82 -23.94 -1.07
N ARG A 430 24.00 -25.00 -0.92
CA ARG A 430 24.49 -26.36 -0.63
C ARG A 430 25.44 -26.89 -1.71
N ASP A 431 25.19 -26.59 -2.98
CA ASP A 431 26.03 -27.05 -4.10
C ASP A 431 27.36 -26.29 -4.18
N LEU A 432 27.34 -24.95 -4.11
CA LEU A 432 28.53 -24.09 -4.08
C LEU A 432 29.46 -24.45 -2.92
N LEU A 433 28.90 -24.67 -1.71
CA LEU A 433 29.66 -25.08 -0.53
C LEU A 433 30.25 -26.49 -0.66
N ARG A 434 29.65 -27.36 -1.47
CA ARG A 434 30.15 -28.72 -1.73
C ARG A 434 31.30 -28.70 -2.73
N GLU A 435 31.19 -27.89 -3.77
CA GLU A 435 32.24 -27.65 -4.75
C GLU A 435 33.47 -27.01 -4.09
N HIS A 436 33.28 -25.92 -3.34
CA HIS A 436 34.34 -25.16 -2.70
C HIS A 436 34.69 -25.65 -1.28
N LYS A 437 34.31 -26.87 -0.94
CA LYS A 437 34.45 -27.47 0.40
C LYS A 437 35.84 -27.36 1.03
N HIS A 438 36.89 -27.34 0.22
CA HIS A 438 38.28 -27.22 0.68
C HIS A 438 38.71 -25.80 1.08
N SER A 439 38.04 -24.73 0.61
CA SER A 439 38.43 -23.35 0.95
C SER A 439 37.91 -22.91 2.32
N TRP A 440 36.72 -23.40 2.72
CA TRP A 440 36.02 -22.89 3.90
C TRP A 440 35.96 -23.86 5.09
N LYS A 441 35.98 -25.18 4.89
CA LYS A 441 35.69 -26.17 5.96
C LYS A 441 36.49 -25.95 7.25
N ASP A 442 37.80 -25.72 7.12
CA ASP A 442 38.74 -25.66 8.23
C ASP A 442 39.04 -24.22 8.69
N SER A 443 38.67 -23.20 7.89
CA SER A 443 38.82 -21.76 8.17
C SER A 443 37.56 -21.12 8.78
N THR A 444 36.39 -21.73 8.59
CA THR A 444 35.10 -21.18 9.03
C THR A 444 34.82 -21.44 10.51
N SER A 445 34.41 -20.38 11.23
CA SER A 445 34.05 -20.44 12.65
C SER A 445 32.77 -21.24 12.92
N ASP A 446 32.60 -21.73 14.15
CA ASP A 446 31.40 -22.48 14.54
C ASP A 446 30.11 -21.67 14.39
N ALA A 447 30.15 -20.36 14.68
CA ALA A 447 29.02 -19.45 14.51
C ALA A 447 28.61 -19.30 13.04
N ALA A 448 29.59 -19.23 12.13
CA ALA A 448 29.34 -19.20 10.69
C ALA A 448 28.78 -20.55 10.20
N LYS A 449 29.29 -21.68 10.70
CA LYS A 449 28.75 -23.02 10.40
C LYS A 449 27.29 -23.19 10.84
N VAL A 450 26.89 -22.60 11.97
CA VAL A 450 25.49 -22.55 12.41
C VAL A 450 24.64 -21.69 11.45
N GLN A 451 25.10 -20.51 11.05
CA GLN A 451 24.36 -19.68 10.06
C GLN A 451 24.20 -20.37 8.71
N ILE A 452 25.27 -20.99 8.17
CA ILE A 452 25.23 -21.79 6.95
C ILE A 452 24.18 -22.90 7.07
N LEU A 453 24.23 -23.70 8.14
CA LEU A 453 23.31 -24.82 8.35
C LEU A 453 21.86 -24.34 8.46
N ASN A 454 21.62 -23.26 9.22
CA ASN A 454 20.29 -22.68 9.39
C ASN A 454 19.70 -22.17 8.07
N TYR A 455 20.51 -21.57 7.18
CA TYR A 455 20.05 -21.19 5.84
C TYR A 455 19.76 -22.43 4.96
N CYS A 456 20.67 -23.40 4.98
CA CYS A 456 20.62 -24.61 4.13
C CYS A 456 19.49 -25.59 4.46
N ILE A 457 18.71 -25.38 5.52
CA ILE A 457 17.56 -26.23 5.90
C ILE A 457 16.19 -25.56 5.69
N ARG A 458 16.14 -24.31 5.20
CA ARG A 458 14.89 -23.52 5.10
C ARG A 458 13.89 -24.01 4.05
N ASP A 459 14.34 -24.85 3.13
CA ASP A 459 13.51 -25.47 2.07
C ASP A 459 13.07 -26.91 2.42
N ASP A 460 13.30 -27.34 3.68
CA ASP A 460 13.04 -28.68 4.20
C ASP A 460 13.72 -29.82 3.41
N GLN A 461 14.70 -29.54 2.53
CA GLN A 461 15.41 -30.54 1.73
C GLN A 461 16.63 -31.13 2.46
N PHE A 462 16.41 -31.68 3.65
CA PHE A 462 17.47 -32.23 4.52
C PHE A 462 18.36 -33.27 3.83
N ALA A 463 17.83 -34.04 2.88
CA ALA A 463 18.56 -35.07 2.16
C ALA A 463 19.76 -34.52 1.36
N ASP A 464 19.68 -33.27 0.93
CA ASP A 464 20.69 -32.65 0.06
C ASP A 464 21.90 -32.12 0.85
N LEU A 465 21.91 -32.27 2.18
CA LEU A 465 23.07 -32.00 3.02
C LEU A 465 24.19 -33.05 2.88
N GLU A 466 23.92 -34.23 2.28
CA GLU A 466 24.91 -35.31 2.10
C GLU A 466 26.23 -34.78 1.49
N GLY A 467 27.34 -34.98 2.21
CA GLY A 467 28.68 -34.55 1.82
C GLY A 467 29.18 -33.24 2.44
N LEU A 468 28.30 -32.40 3.00
CA LEU A 468 28.67 -31.13 3.64
C LEU A 468 29.17 -31.34 5.08
N PRO A 469 30.31 -30.74 5.49
CA PRO A 469 30.91 -30.87 6.83
C PRO A 469 30.24 -29.95 7.87
N LEU A 470 28.90 -30.06 7.97
CA LEU A 470 28.04 -29.18 8.78
C LEU A 470 27.28 -29.94 9.89
N LEU A 471 27.64 -31.20 10.20
CA LEU A 471 27.05 -31.93 11.31
C LEU A 471 27.92 -31.77 12.58
N PRO A 472 27.46 -31.08 13.64
CA PRO A 472 28.24 -30.89 14.86
C PRO A 472 28.20 -32.15 15.73
N MET A 473 29.36 -32.59 16.22
CA MET A 473 29.53 -33.77 17.08
C MET A 473 29.85 -33.38 18.54
N ALA A 474 29.54 -34.28 19.47
CA ALA A 474 29.67 -34.08 20.91
C ALA A 474 31.12 -33.88 21.39
N ASN A 475 32.08 -34.38 20.62
CA ASN A 475 33.51 -34.17 20.84
C ASN A 475 34.03 -32.80 20.34
N GLY A 476 33.15 -31.91 19.88
CA GLY A 476 33.49 -30.59 19.34
C GLY A 476 33.93 -30.58 17.87
N SER A 477 33.94 -31.74 17.19
CA SER A 477 34.26 -31.80 15.76
C SER A 477 33.04 -31.56 14.87
N TRP A 478 33.25 -30.99 13.69
CA TRP A 478 32.24 -30.91 12.63
C TRP A 478 32.52 -31.97 11.57
N VAL A 479 31.52 -32.82 11.31
CA VAL A 479 31.65 -33.96 10.39
C VAL A 479 30.68 -33.84 9.21
N GLU A 480 30.92 -34.67 8.20
CA GLU A 480 30.10 -34.68 6.98
C GLU A 480 28.81 -35.45 7.18
N PHE A 481 27.67 -34.90 6.77
CA PHE A 481 26.42 -35.64 6.61
C PHE A 481 26.63 -36.81 5.64
N LYS A 482 26.46 -38.06 6.09
CA LYS A 482 26.67 -39.28 5.30
C LYS A 482 25.67 -40.36 5.69
N HIS A 483 24.75 -40.74 4.81
CA HIS A 483 23.71 -41.75 5.13
C HIS A 483 24.30 -43.11 5.56
N LYS A 484 25.45 -43.50 4.98
CA LYS A 484 26.15 -44.76 5.34
C LYS A 484 26.62 -44.81 6.80
N LEU A 485 26.70 -43.67 7.48
CA LEU A 485 27.12 -43.54 8.88
C LEU A 485 25.95 -43.26 9.82
N ALA A 486 24.70 -43.32 9.36
CA ALA A 486 23.53 -43.07 10.20
C ALA A 486 23.39 -44.05 11.38
N TYR A 487 23.76 -45.31 11.18
CA TYR A 487 23.77 -46.35 12.22
C TYR A 487 24.94 -46.22 13.21
N SER A 488 25.92 -45.36 12.93
CA SER A 488 27.06 -45.09 13.82
C SER A 488 27.04 -43.66 14.35
N ARG A 489 25.86 -43.01 14.33
CA ARG A 489 25.67 -41.62 14.74
C ARG A 489 24.32 -41.47 15.42
N TYR A 490 24.34 -40.96 16.64
CA TYR A 490 23.16 -40.93 17.49
C TYR A 490 22.69 -39.50 17.75
N LEU A 491 21.41 -39.26 17.45
CA LEU A 491 20.69 -38.12 17.97
C LEU A 491 20.20 -38.48 19.37
N VAL A 492 20.61 -37.70 20.37
CA VAL A 492 20.25 -37.92 21.77
C VAL A 492 19.81 -36.60 22.39
N ASP A 493 18.95 -36.67 23.41
CA ASP A 493 18.49 -35.50 24.15
C ASP A 493 19.60 -34.92 25.07
N PRO A 494 19.43 -33.70 25.61
CA PRO A 494 20.44 -33.04 26.44
C PRO A 494 20.78 -33.74 27.77
N GLN A 495 19.98 -34.69 28.25
CA GLN A 495 20.27 -35.51 29.44
C GLN A 495 21.09 -36.74 29.04
N THR A 496 20.68 -37.47 28.00
CA THR A 496 21.46 -38.59 27.43
C THR A 496 22.86 -38.17 26.98
N TYR A 497 22.99 -36.96 26.44
CA TYR A 497 24.28 -36.37 26.11
C TYR A 497 25.24 -36.28 27.32
N ARG A 498 24.72 -35.91 28.50
CA ARG A 498 25.51 -35.76 29.74
C ARG A 498 26.00 -37.10 30.30
N VAL A 499 25.16 -38.13 30.31
CA VAL A 499 25.57 -39.48 30.72
C VAL A 499 26.68 -40.03 29.83
N LEU A 500 26.50 -39.87 28.51
CA LEU A 500 27.43 -40.40 27.53
C LEU A 500 28.66 -39.54 27.34
N GLN A 501 28.88 -38.45 28.08
CA GLN A 501 30.03 -37.54 27.91
C GLN A 501 31.41 -38.22 27.92
N PHE A 502 31.53 -39.40 28.54
CA PHE A 502 32.76 -40.21 28.59
C PHE A 502 32.83 -41.31 27.50
N ALA A 503 31.86 -41.33 26.57
CA ALA A 503 31.67 -42.30 25.49
C ALA A 503 30.85 -41.70 24.30
N ASN A 504 31.02 -40.40 24.02
CA ASN A 504 30.16 -39.59 23.12
C ASN A 504 30.69 -39.42 21.69
N GLU A 505 31.72 -40.16 21.28
CA GLU A 505 32.36 -40.00 19.94
C GLU A 505 31.37 -40.13 18.77
N ASP A 506 30.31 -40.92 18.95
CA ASP A 506 29.23 -41.17 17.99
C ASP A 506 28.02 -40.20 18.12
N VAL A 507 28.05 -39.24 19.04
CA VAL A 507 26.86 -38.45 19.43
C VAL A 507 26.85 -37.07 18.76
N VAL A 508 25.68 -36.63 18.29
CA VAL A 508 25.47 -35.31 17.68
C VAL A 508 25.31 -34.22 18.76
N ASN A 509 25.96 -33.06 18.59
CA ASN A 509 25.86 -31.95 19.53
C ASN A 509 24.67 -31.03 19.21
N ILE A 510 23.56 -31.24 19.92
CA ILE A 510 22.34 -30.41 19.82
C ILE A 510 22.31 -29.22 20.80
N GLN A 511 23.37 -28.98 21.58
CA GLN A 511 23.41 -27.93 22.61
C GLN A 511 24.03 -26.61 22.14
N LEU A 512 24.46 -26.53 20.88
CA LEU A 512 24.88 -25.29 20.25
C LEU A 512 23.72 -24.28 20.28
N LYS A 513 23.99 -23.08 20.82
CA LYS A 513 23.04 -21.96 20.75
C LYS A 513 22.73 -21.65 19.27
N ASP A 514 21.53 -21.12 19.06
CA ASP A 514 21.05 -20.57 17.78
C ASP A 514 20.77 -21.60 16.65
N LEU A 515 20.96 -22.91 16.89
CA LEU A 515 20.28 -23.96 16.13
C LEU A 515 18.77 -23.95 16.47
N PRO A 516 17.85 -24.01 15.50
CA PRO A 516 16.42 -23.94 15.75
C PRO A 516 15.90 -25.18 16.48
N ALA A 517 15.88 -25.10 17.82
CA ALA A 517 15.32 -26.13 18.71
C ALA A 517 13.78 -26.27 18.62
N ALA A 518 13.12 -25.59 17.68
CA ALA A 518 11.67 -25.47 17.59
C ALA A 518 11.12 -26.13 16.31
N LYS A 519 10.12 -27.01 16.50
CA LYS A 519 9.22 -27.59 15.49
C LYS A 519 9.88 -28.45 14.39
N GLY A 520 9.96 -29.76 14.64
CA GLY A 520 9.93 -30.78 13.56
C GLY A 520 11.22 -31.05 12.78
N VAL A 521 12.16 -30.10 12.72
CA VAL A 521 13.43 -30.18 11.97
C VAL A 521 14.18 -31.51 12.17
N PHE A 522 14.20 -32.04 13.39
CA PHE A 522 14.86 -33.31 13.74
C PHE A 522 14.35 -34.55 12.99
N TYR A 523 13.09 -34.57 12.53
CA TYR A 523 12.58 -35.68 11.72
C TYR A 523 13.23 -35.73 10.32
N GLY A 524 13.62 -34.58 9.78
CA GLY A 524 14.29 -34.49 8.47
C GLY A 524 15.70 -35.10 8.45
N PHE A 525 16.41 -35.04 9.58
CA PHE A 525 17.78 -35.55 9.69
C PHE A 525 17.88 -37.09 9.81
N GLY A 526 16.77 -37.82 9.93
CA GLY A 526 16.76 -39.28 10.15
C GLY A 526 17.45 -40.15 9.08
N LYS A 527 17.84 -39.57 7.94
CA LYS A 527 18.72 -40.25 6.95
C LYS A 527 20.19 -40.31 7.36
N PHE A 528 20.64 -39.49 8.31
CA PHE A 528 22.07 -39.28 8.64
C PHE A 528 22.46 -39.65 10.07
N MET A 529 21.47 -39.98 10.90
CA MET A 529 21.60 -40.29 12.32
C MET A 529 20.45 -41.20 12.73
N SER A 530 20.69 -42.03 13.74
CA SER A 530 19.72 -42.96 14.32
C SER A 530 19.36 -42.54 15.75
N THR A 531 18.23 -43.03 16.23
CA THR A 531 17.87 -42.97 17.65
C THR A 531 18.66 -44.03 18.40
N LEU A 532 19.37 -43.65 19.46
CA LEU A 532 20.09 -44.61 20.30
C LEU A 532 19.11 -45.61 20.94
N THR A 533 19.34 -46.90 20.75
CA THR A 533 18.50 -47.93 21.38
C THR A 533 18.87 -48.16 22.84
N ASP A 534 17.94 -48.69 23.63
CA ASP A 534 18.15 -48.91 25.07
C ASP A 534 19.22 -49.97 25.35
N ASP A 535 19.33 -51.01 24.51
CA ASP A 535 20.41 -52.00 24.58
C ASP A 535 21.79 -51.40 24.22
N GLU A 536 21.84 -50.40 23.33
CA GLU A 536 23.08 -49.67 22.99
C GLU A 536 23.47 -48.69 24.10
N PHE A 537 22.50 -47.99 24.68
CA PHE A 537 22.70 -47.12 25.83
C PHE A 537 23.23 -47.90 27.04
N VAL A 538 22.57 -49.00 27.43
CA VAL A 538 23.00 -49.84 28.56
C VAL A 538 24.40 -50.41 28.32
N ARG A 539 24.72 -50.88 27.10
CA ARG A 539 26.08 -51.34 26.78
C ARG A 539 27.12 -50.22 26.88
N LYS A 540 26.86 -49.03 26.31
CA LYS A 540 27.79 -47.89 26.41
C LYS A 540 28.00 -47.46 27.88
N VAL A 541 26.97 -47.51 28.72
CA VAL A 541 27.06 -47.27 30.17
C VAL A 541 27.90 -48.36 30.86
N PHE A 542 27.61 -49.64 30.62
CA PHE A 542 28.36 -50.78 31.18
C PHE A 542 29.85 -50.76 30.77
N ASP A 543 30.14 -50.54 29.48
CA ASP A 543 31.52 -50.45 28.98
C ASP A 543 32.28 -49.27 29.59
N THR A 544 31.58 -48.18 29.92
CA THR A 544 32.17 -47.04 30.63
C THR A 544 32.49 -47.41 32.08
N ILE A 545 31.56 -48.05 32.79
CA ILE A 545 31.78 -48.55 34.17
C ILE A 545 32.93 -49.55 34.20
N ARG A 546 32.92 -50.57 33.35
CA ARG A 546 33.94 -51.62 33.31
C ARG A 546 35.33 -51.05 33.01
N ARG A 547 35.44 -50.07 32.11
CA ARG A 547 36.70 -49.43 31.72
C ARG A 547 37.24 -48.43 32.75
N LYS A 548 36.37 -47.77 33.53
CA LYS A 548 36.75 -46.68 34.45
C LYS A 548 36.74 -47.05 35.93
N LEU A 549 35.93 -48.04 36.34
CA LEU A 549 35.75 -48.43 37.75
C LEU A 549 36.40 -49.79 38.09
N TYR A 550 36.54 -50.70 37.11
CA TYR A 550 37.02 -52.07 37.34
C TYR A 550 38.32 -52.43 36.57
N ASP A 551 38.94 -51.48 35.86
CA ASP A 551 40.10 -51.71 34.97
C ASP A 551 39.93 -52.95 34.06
N GLY A 552 38.72 -53.16 33.53
CA GLY A 552 38.37 -54.27 32.63
C GLY A 552 37.93 -55.58 33.31
N ARG A 553 38.02 -55.69 34.64
CA ARG A 553 37.72 -56.91 35.42
C ARG A 553 36.23 -57.04 35.76
N ASP A 554 35.85 -58.19 36.33
CA ASP A 554 34.48 -58.52 36.77
C ASP A 554 34.16 -57.95 38.18
N PRO A 555 32.88 -57.76 38.55
CA PRO A 555 32.49 -57.13 39.81
C PRO A 555 32.75 -58.01 41.06
N PRO A 556 33.26 -57.45 42.16
CA PRO A 556 33.43 -58.15 43.44
C PRO A 556 32.12 -58.32 44.24
N PRO A 557 32.05 -59.22 45.25
CA PRO A 557 30.89 -59.37 46.12
C PRO A 557 30.93 -58.45 47.36
N GLY A 558 29.76 -58.00 47.82
CA GLY A 558 29.62 -57.08 48.96
C GLY A 558 29.87 -55.62 48.59
N ALA A 559 29.81 -54.70 49.57
CA ALA A 559 29.98 -53.27 49.30
C ALA A 559 31.46 -52.87 49.15
N ILE A 560 31.78 -52.06 48.13
CA ILE A 560 33.13 -51.53 47.87
C ILE A 560 33.24 -50.05 48.25
N ALA A 561 34.45 -49.54 48.46
CA ALA A 561 34.65 -48.10 48.67
C ALA A 561 34.44 -47.29 47.38
N GLN A 562 33.78 -46.14 47.48
CA GLN A 562 33.68 -45.19 46.37
C GLN A 562 35.05 -44.51 46.13
N PRO A 563 35.56 -44.40 44.88
CA PRO A 563 36.84 -43.77 44.62
C PRO A 563 36.88 -42.27 45.00
N SER A 564 37.81 -41.91 45.87
CA SER A 564 38.03 -40.52 46.31
C SER A 564 38.71 -39.69 45.22
N GLY A 565 38.10 -38.59 44.78
CA GLY A 565 38.77 -37.59 43.91
C GLY A 565 38.16 -37.36 42.52
N GLY A 566 36.87 -37.62 42.31
CA GLY A 566 36.12 -37.07 41.15
C GLY A 566 36.37 -37.72 39.78
N LEU A 567 37.11 -38.84 39.71
CA LEU A 567 37.58 -39.42 38.45
C LEU A 567 36.60 -40.36 37.72
N PHE A 568 35.40 -40.61 38.28
CA PHE A 568 34.29 -41.48 37.82
C PHE A 568 34.07 -42.74 38.72
N PRO A 569 32.82 -43.18 38.96
CA PRO A 569 31.56 -42.48 38.70
C PRO A 569 31.31 -41.40 39.76
N SER A 570 30.98 -40.18 39.32
CA SER A 570 30.53 -39.13 40.23
C SER A 570 29.09 -39.42 40.69
N LEU A 571 28.69 -38.77 41.79
CA LEU A 571 27.32 -38.87 42.29
C LEU A 571 26.32 -38.44 41.20
N GLU A 572 26.53 -37.25 40.63
CA GLU A 572 25.73 -36.66 39.55
C GLU A 572 25.60 -37.55 38.31
N TRP A 573 26.68 -38.25 37.92
CA TRP A 573 26.62 -39.16 36.78
C TRP A 573 25.74 -40.39 37.07
N ILE A 574 25.75 -40.90 38.31
CA ILE A 574 24.86 -42.00 38.72
C ILE A 574 23.39 -41.55 38.66
N ILE A 575 23.08 -40.28 38.99
CA ILE A 575 21.74 -39.68 38.87
C ILE A 575 21.23 -39.75 37.43
N ASP A 576 22.00 -39.16 36.51
CA ASP A 576 21.57 -39.02 35.13
C ASP A 576 21.42 -40.42 34.48
N VAL A 577 22.27 -41.40 34.84
CA VAL A 577 22.13 -42.81 34.39
C VAL A 577 20.80 -43.42 34.82
N TRP A 578 20.47 -43.39 36.12
CA TRP A 578 19.22 -43.97 36.62
C TRP A 578 17.99 -43.27 36.06
N THR A 579 18.08 -41.96 35.84
CA THR A 579 17.01 -41.15 35.24
C THR A 579 16.70 -41.59 33.79
N LEU A 580 17.71 -41.95 33.00
CA LEU A 580 17.51 -42.36 31.60
C LEU A 580 17.12 -43.82 31.42
N LEU A 581 17.48 -44.68 32.39
CA LEU A 581 17.01 -46.06 32.48
C LEU A 581 15.57 -46.16 33.01
N HIS A 582 15.05 -45.09 33.63
CA HIS A 582 13.66 -44.99 34.06
C HIS A 582 12.71 -44.68 32.88
N ARG A 583 12.50 -45.68 32.02
CA ARG A 583 11.46 -45.66 30.98
C ARG A 583 10.53 -46.87 31.12
N PRO A 584 9.21 -46.70 31.07
CA PRO A 584 8.25 -47.77 31.39
C PRO A 584 8.28 -48.96 30.41
N ASP A 585 8.81 -48.76 29.22
CA ASP A 585 8.90 -49.76 28.15
C ASP A 585 10.20 -50.60 28.20
N LEU A 586 11.13 -50.26 29.11
CA LEU A 586 12.47 -50.81 29.16
C LEU A 586 12.46 -52.18 29.86
N LYS A 587 12.73 -53.24 29.09
CA LYS A 587 12.59 -54.63 29.55
C LYS A 587 13.69 -55.00 30.55
N GLU A 588 13.33 -55.74 31.60
CA GLU A 588 14.28 -56.23 32.61
C GLU A 588 15.47 -57.00 31.99
N ALA A 589 15.25 -57.71 30.88
CA ALA A 589 16.29 -58.41 30.13
C ALA A 589 17.40 -57.48 29.57
N THR A 590 17.07 -56.24 29.20
CA THR A 590 18.02 -55.22 28.72
C THR A 590 18.92 -54.71 29.83
N LEU A 591 18.46 -54.73 31.09
CA LEU A 591 19.20 -54.27 32.27
C LEU A 591 20.11 -55.36 32.87
N LYS A 592 19.98 -56.61 32.41
CA LYS A 592 20.80 -57.75 32.85
C LYS A 592 22.32 -57.51 32.83
N PRO A 593 22.93 -56.75 31.89
CA PRO A 593 24.36 -56.42 31.93
C PRO A 593 24.81 -55.59 33.14
N LEU A 594 23.88 -54.91 33.85
CA LEU A 594 24.18 -54.06 34.99
C LEU A 594 23.96 -54.76 36.36
N LEU A 595 23.41 -55.97 36.39
CA LEU A 595 23.23 -56.74 37.63
C LEU A 595 24.58 -57.09 38.25
N GLY A 596 24.72 -56.90 39.57
CA GLY A 596 25.99 -57.03 40.27
C GLY A 596 26.99 -55.87 40.05
N CYS A 597 26.68 -54.87 39.21
CA CYS A 597 27.48 -53.64 39.18
C CYS A 597 27.23 -52.79 40.44
N HIS A 598 28.26 -52.06 40.85
CA HIS A 598 28.28 -51.26 42.07
C HIS A 598 27.72 -49.87 41.81
N LEU A 599 26.40 -49.81 41.65
CA LEU A 599 25.64 -48.60 41.28
C LEU A 599 24.72 -48.08 42.41
N VAL A 600 24.79 -48.68 43.61
CA VAL A 600 23.94 -48.35 44.77
C VAL A 600 24.78 -47.71 45.90
N PRO A 601 24.96 -46.37 45.94
CA PRO A 601 25.61 -45.68 47.05
C PRO A 601 24.90 -45.83 48.41
N ILE A 602 25.63 -46.34 49.40
CA ILE A 602 25.16 -46.55 50.78
C ILE A 602 25.95 -45.68 51.78
N GLU A 603 25.51 -45.68 53.05
CA GLU A 603 26.20 -44.94 54.11
C GLU A 603 27.66 -45.38 54.32
N GLY A 604 28.48 -44.47 54.86
CA GLY A 604 29.91 -44.70 55.07
C GLY A 604 30.79 -44.48 53.82
N GLY A 605 30.23 -44.11 52.67
CA GLY A 605 31.00 -43.84 51.45
C GLY A 605 31.29 -45.09 50.61
N LEU A 606 30.42 -46.09 50.71
CA LEU A 606 30.51 -47.34 49.98
C LEU A 606 29.47 -47.41 48.85
N LEU A 607 29.71 -48.28 47.87
CA LEU A 607 28.80 -48.67 46.81
C LEU A 607 28.43 -50.15 47.02
N ALA A 608 27.15 -50.45 47.14
CA ALA A 608 26.61 -51.81 47.14
C ALA A 608 26.35 -52.31 45.71
N PRO A 609 26.40 -53.64 45.49
CA PRO A 609 25.98 -54.26 44.24
C PRO A 609 24.45 -54.32 44.14
N LEU A 610 23.93 -54.24 42.91
CA LEU A 610 22.50 -54.37 42.62
C LEU A 610 22.08 -55.85 42.64
N ASP A 611 21.51 -56.32 43.77
CA ASP A 611 21.11 -57.71 44.04
C ASP A 611 19.82 -57.81 44.90
N ARG A 612 19.02 -58.86 44.71
CA ARG A 612 17.66 -59.05 45.28
C ARG A 612 17.64 -59.65 46.69
N SER A 613 18.72 -60.27 47.17
CA SER A 613 18.75 -60.91 48.51
C SER A 613 19.09 -59.98 49.68
N CYS A 614 19.42 -58.72 49.39
CA CYS A 614 19.81 -57.73 50.41
C CYS A 614 18.58 -56.96 50.91
N GLN A 615 18.35 -56.91 52.22
CA GLN A 615 17.31 -56.07 52.83
C GLN A 615 17.78 -54.60 52.87
N ILE A 616 17.73 -53.94 51.72
CA ILE A 616 18.12 -52.53 51.58
C ILE A 616 16.88 -51.67 51.81
N ILE A 617 16.87 -50.98 52.95
CA ILE A 617 15.94 -49.91 53.25
C ILE A 617 16.39 -48.66 52.49
N ASP A 618 15.52 -48.23 51.59
CA ASP A 618 15.67 -46.96 50.89
C ASP A 618 15.08 -45.85 51.75
N ARG A 619 15.86 -44.79 51.96
CA ARG A 619 15.40 -43.57 52.64
C ARG A 619 14.34 -42.84 51.83
N SER A 620 14.12 -43.22 50.57
CA SER A 620 13.07 -42.67 49.73
C SER A 620 11.69 -42.86 50.32
N GLY A 621 10.91 -41.81 50.18
CA GLY A 621 9.75 -41.56 51.03
C GLY A 621 10.01 -40.39 51.98
N VAL A 622 9.24 -39.31 51.80
CA VAL A 622 9.35 -38.12 52.65
C VAL A 622 8.88 -38.46 54.07
N LEU A 623 9.82 -38.71 54.97
CA LEU A 623 9.57 -38.65 56.40
C LEU A 623 9.45 -37.19 56.84
N PRO A 624 8.36 -36.78 57.52
CA PRO A 624 8.18 -35.42 58.01
C PRO A 624 9.30 -34.97 58.97
N ASN A 625 9.94 -33.84 58.65
CA ASN A 625 11.10 -33.32 59.39
C ASN A 625 10.87 -33.06 60.89
N SER A 626 9.63 -32.93 61.35
CA SER A 626 9.27 -32.83 62.77
C SER A 626 9.67 -34.07 63.60
N LEU A 627 9.86 -35.22 62.94
CA LEU A 627 10.01 -36.53 63.58
C LEU A 627 11.45 -36.93 63.86
N ARG A 628 12.44 -36.22 63.30
CA ARG A 628 13.84 -36.68 63.22
C ARG A 628 13.91 -38.08 62.61
N ALA A 629 13.71 -38.17 61.30
CA ALA A 629 13.80 -39.39 60.49
C ALA A 629 14.97 -40.28 60.90
N ASP A 630 16.16 -39.69 61.04
CA ASP A 630 17.41 -40.33 61.50
C ASP A 630 17.23 -41.14 62.78
N ARG A 631 16.40 -40.69 63.74
CA ARG A 631 16.16 -41.41 65.00
C ARG A 631 15.17 -42.56 64.87
N VAL A 632 14.31 -42.54 63.86
CA VAL A 632 13.45 -43.69 63.51
C VAL A 632 14.28 -44.69 62.70
N LEU A 633 15.14 -44.21 61.81
CA LEU A 633 16.07 -45.03 61.04
C LEU A 633 17.15 -45.68 61.91
N ASP A 634 17.71 -44.98 62.90
CA ASP A 634 18.58 -45.54 63.94
C ASP A 634 17.83 -46.62 64.74
N LEU A 635 16.55 -46.40 65.05
CA LEU A 635 15.73 -47.35 65.79
C LEU A 635 15.39 -48.60 64.95
N LEU A 636 15.26 -48.46 63.62
CA LEU A 636 15.11 -49.57 62.68
C LEU A 636 16.44 -50.30 62.45
N GLY A 637 17.55 -49.60 62.21
CA GLY A 637 18.86 -50.20 61.96
C GLY A 637 19.49 -50.86 63.20
N THR A 638 19.39 -50.22 64.37
CA THR A 638 20.09 -50.66 65.61
C THR A 638 19.28 -51.66 66.43
N HIS A 639 17.95 -51.67 66.32
CA HIS A 639 17.10 -52.58 67.08
C HIS A 639 16.30 -53.57 66.20
N LEU A 640 16.36 -53.48 64.86
CA LEU A 640 15.57 -54.30 63.93
C LEU A 640 16.31 -54.80 62.64
N GLU A 641 17.63 -54.63 62.51
CA GLU A 641 18.55 -55.33 61.57
C GLU A 641 18.40 -55.12 60.02
N CYS A 642 18.66 -53.91 59.48
CA CYS A 642 18.56 -53.62 58.02
C CYS A 642 19.69 -52.73 57.43
N TYR A 643 19.97 -52.81 56.11
CA TYR A 643 20.90 -51.90 55.39
C TYR A 643 20.23 -50.60 54.95
N VAL A 644 20.95 -49.47 54.86
CA VAL A 644 20.34 -48.15 54.55
C VAL A 644 21.07 -47.40 53.41
N VAL A 645 20.30 -46.88 52.45
CA VAL A 645 20.80 -46.06 51.32
C VAL A 645 21.39 -44.72 51.83
N ARG A 646 22.41 -44.19 51.14
CA ARG A 646 23.02 -42.91 51.50
C ARG A 646 22.02 -41.76 51.33
N SER A 647 21.96 -40.86 52.31
CA SER A 647 21.04 -39.71 52.27
C SER A 647 21.26 -38.80 51.05
N GLY A 648 20.17 -38.30 50.49
CA GLY A 648 20.15 -37.36 49.36
C GLY A 648 20.05 -38.01 47.98
N LEU A 649 19.87 -39.34 47.92
CA LEU A 649 19.84 -40.15 46.70
C LEU A 649 18.53 -40.93 46.56
N GLU A 650 17.58 -40.59 47.42
CA GLU A 650 16.31 -41.27 47.65
C GLU A 650 15.52 -41.53 46.34
N ASP A 651 15.22 -40.50 45.58
CA ASP A 651 14.16 -40.58 44.57
C ASP A 651 14.46 -41.57 43.41
N TRP A 652 15.73 -41.86 43.11
CA TRP A 652 16.13 -42.64 41.92
C TRP A 652 16.03 -44.17 42.11
N PHE A 653 16.11 -44.67 43.35
CA PHE A 653 16.05 -46.11 43.62
C PHE A 653 14.62 -46.64 43.78
N SER A 654 13.65 -45.74 43.98
CA SER A 654 12.20 -46.03 43.96
C SER A 654 11.73 -46.77 42.69
N TRP A 655 12.45 -46.60 41.59
CA TRP A 655 12.15 -47.17 40.27
C TRP A 655 12.57 -48.64 40.09
N TRP A 656 13.31 -49.20 41.05
CA TRP A 656 13.68 -50.62 41.14
C TRP A 656 13.14 -51.25 42.44
N SER A 657 11.93 -50.87 42.84
CA SER A 657 11.25 -51.25 44.10
C SER A 657 11.15 -52.74 44.44
N GLN A 658 11.49 -53.65 43.51
CA GLN A 658 11.61 -55.09 43.80
C GLN A 658 12.89 -55.45 44.59
N CYS A 659 13.89 -54.57 44.65
CA CYS A 659 15.16 -54.77 45.37
C CYS A 659 15.32 -53.87 46.61
N PHE A 660 14.35 -52.98 46.89
CA PHE A 660 14.45 -51.95 47.92
C PHE A 660 13.14 -51.80 48.71
N ILE A 661 13.21 -51.57 50.01
CA ILE A 661 12.04 -51.34 50.88
C ILE A 661 12.01 -49.86 51.28
N SER A 662 10.99 -49.13 50.84
CA SER A 662 10.85 -47.69 51.15
C SER A 662 10.45 -47.45 52.61
N VAL A 663 11.06 -46.43 53.22
CA VAL A 663 10.75 -45.95 54.57
C VAL A 663 9.38 -45.26 54.67
N ALA A 664 8.78 -44.85 53.54
CA ALA A 664 7.40 -44.35 53.49
C ALA A 664 6.37 -45.41 53.08
N ASP A 665 6.76 -46.65 52.77
CA ASP A 665 5.79 -47.76 52.66
C ASP A 665 5.33 -48.17 54.06
N ILE A 666 4.43 -47.34 54.60
CA ILE A 666 3.85 -47.49 55.91
C ILE A 666 2.95 -48.74 55.99
N ARG A 667 2.50 -49.33 54.88
CA ARG A 667 1.88 -50.67 54.88
C ARG A 667 2.91 -51.77 55.14
N ALA A 668 4.04 -51.75 54.42
CA ALA A 668 5.13 -52.68 54.66
C ALA A 668 5.61 -52.55 56.12
N ILE A 669 5.80 -51.32 56.61
CA ILE A 669 6.17 -51.04 58.01
C ILE A 669 5.07 -51.45 58.99
N LEU A 670 3.79 -51.15 58.77
CA LEU A 670 2.69 -51.58 59.64
C LEU A 670 2.50 -53.09 59.64
N SER A 671 2.82 -53.79 58.55
CA SER A 671 2.83 -55.25 58.51
C SER A 671 4.03 -55.84 59.28
N LEU A 672 5.22 -55.27 59.10
CA LEU A 672 6.42 -55.55 59.90
C LEU A 672 6.20 -55.29 61.40
N LEU A 673 5.36 -54.33 61.77
CA LEU A 673 4.96 -54.01 63.14
C LEU A 673 3.83 -54.91 63.66
N ALA A 674 2.89 -55.34 62.81
CA ALA A 674 1.80 -56.25 63.18
C ALA A 674 2.31 -57.66 63.54
N ASP A 675 3.42 -58.10 62.94
CA ASP A 675 4.10 -59.36 63.28
C ASP A 675 4.97 -59.27 64.56
N LYS A 676 5.01 -58.13 65.26
CA LYS A 676 5.74 -57.97 66.54
C LYS A 676 4.79 -58.03 67.75
N SER A 677 5.28 -58.60 68.84
CA SER A 677 4.48 -58.85 70.05
C SER A 677 4.07 -57.57 70.80
N SER A 678 2.97 -57.61 71.55
CA SER A 678 2.54 -56.51 72.44
C SER A 678 3.57 -56.18 73.54
N ALA A 679 4.43 -57.14 73.92
CA ALA A 679 5.54 -56.90 74.83
C ALA A 679 6.58 -55.92 74.26
N THR A 680 6.77 -55.92 72.93
CA THR A 680 7.71 -55.03 72.22
C THR A 680 7.30 -53.55 72.32
N PHE A 681 5.99 -53.27 72.31
CA PHE A 681 5.46 -51.90 72.43
C PHE A 681 5.38 -51.39 73.89
N ALA A 682 5.32 -52.29 74.87
CA ALA A 682 5.31 -51.92 76.29
C ALA A 682 6.63 -51.24 76.73
N VAL A 683 7.75 -51.62 76.12
CA VAL A 683 9.10 -51.09 76.38
C VAL A 683 9.28 -49.63 75.91
N LEU A 684 8.40 -49.14 75.02
CA LEU A 684 8.46 -47.77 74.50
C LEU A 684 7.93 -46.74 75.52
N THR A 685 8.70 -45.67 75.75
CA THR A 685 8.33 -44.54 76.64
C THR A 685 7.23 -43.65 76.04
N PRO A 686 6.52 -42.82 76.83
CA PRO A 686 5.50 -41.89 76.30
C PRO A 686 6.00 -40.96 75.19
N ARG A 687 7.27 -40.53 75.25
CA ARG A 687 7.91 -39.74 74.18
C ARG A 687 8.16 -40.54 72.91
N GLN A 688 8.56 -41.82 73.02
CA GLN A 688 8.72 -42.71 71.86
C GLN A 688 7.35 -43.09 71.26
N ARG A 689 6.31 -43.25 72.08
CA ARG A 689 4.93 -43.47 71.62
C ARG A 689 4.38 -42.24 70.90
N GLN A 690 4.61 -41.03 71.42
CA GLN A 690 4.25 -39.80 70.72
C GLN A 690 5.01 -39.70 69.39
N LEU A 691 6.33 -39.94 69.37
CA LEU A 691 7.12 -40.04 68.14
C LEU A 691 6.55 -41.04 67.13
N LEU A 692 6.04 -42.17 67.58
CA LEU A 692 5.43 -43.19 66.71
C LEU A 692 4.02 -42.79 66.24
N CYS A 693 3.23 -42.10 67.07
CA CYS A 693 1.94 -41.53 66.69
C CYS A 693 2.09 -40.38 65.70
N ASP A 694 3.04 -39.48 65.94
CA ASP A 694 3.40 -38.39 65.04
C ASP A 694 3.95 -38.99 63.73
N PHE A 695 4.77 -40.06 63.80
CA PHE A 695 5.30 -40.76 62.64
C PHE A 695 4.19 -41.38 61.81
N VAL A 696 3.31 -42.19 62.40
CA VAL A 696 2.16 -42.77 61.69
C VAL A 696 1.25 -41.66 61.15
N SER A 697 0.89 -40.65 61.94
CA SER A 697 -0.02 -39.57 61.49
C SER A 697 0.51 -38.79 60.29
N ALA A 698 1.82 -38.77 60.08
CA ALA A 698 2.44 -37.97 59.03
C ALA A 698 3.22 -38.80 57.97
N THR A 699 3.28 -40.13 58.10
CA THR A 699 3.71 -41.07 57.05
C THR A 699 2.55 -41.84 56.42
N LEU A 700 1.47 -42.09 57.16
CA LEU A 700 0.26 -42.74 56.64
C LEU A 700 -0.39 -41.83 55.58
N SER A 701 -0.25 -42.21 54.31
CA SER A 701 -0.73 -41.41 53.17
C SER A 701 -2.24 -41.53 52.96
N SER A 702 -2.88 -40.60 52.24
CA SER A 702 -4.35 -40.61 52.03
C SER A 702 -4.86 -41.87 51.32
N GLN A 703 -4.06 -42.50 50.47
CA GLN A 703 -4.58 -43.37 49.41
C GLN A 703 -4.53 -44.87 49.74
N GLU A 704 -4.01 -45.23 50.90
CA GLU A 704 -3.90 -46.63 51.30
C GLU A 704 -5.25 -47.23 51.70
N SER A 705 -5.85 -48.06 50.85
CA SER A 705 -6.89 -48.99 51.31
C SER A 705 -6.34 -49.89 52.44
N LEU A 706 -6.56 -49.46 53.69
CA LEU A 706 -6.23 -50.18 54.91
C LEU A 706 -7.22 -51.35 55.06
N SER A 707 -6.71 -52.54 55.34
CA SER A 707 -7.53 -53.68 55.76
C SER A 707 -8.19 -53.40 57.13
N GLU A 708 -9.21 -54.18 57.48
CA GLU A 708 -9.97 -54.03 58.74
C GLU A 708 -9.04 -53.99 59.98
N SER A 709 -8.02 -54.87 60.01
CA SER A 709 -7.03 -54.94 61.09
C SER A 709 -6.12 -53.71 61.13
N GLN A 710 -5.77 -53.15 59.98
CA GLN A 710 -4.97 -51.92 59.89
C GLN A 710 -5.80 -50.67 60.30
N ARG A 711 -7.09 -50.60 59.96
CA ARG A 711 -8.00 -49.51 60.41
C ARG A 711 -8.27 -49.53 61.91
N GLN A 712 -8.58 -50.69 62.49
CA GLN A 712 -8.77 -50.82 63.94
C GLN A 712 -7.51 -50.49 64.76
N SER A 713 -6.33 -50.51 64.13
CA SER A 713 -5.07 -50.10 64.75
C SER A 713 -4.89 -48.58 64.78
N LEU A 714 -5.60 -47.84 63.92
CA LEU A 714 -5.57 -46.37 63.82
C LEU A 714 -6.66 -45.69 64.66
N GLU A 715 -7.88 -46.26 64.74
CA GLU A 715 -8.97 -45.72 65.57
C GLU A 715 -8.65 -45.72 67.08
N ARG A 716 -7.64 -46.49 67.50
CA ARG A 716 -7.14 -46.55 68.88
C ARG A 716 -6.13 -45.42 69.22
N LEU A 717 -5.89 -44.49 68.30
CA LEU A 717 -5.02 -43.31 68.46
C LEU A 717 -5.88 -42.01 68.51
N PRO A 718 -5.58 -41.03 69.40
CA PRO A 718 -6.46 -39.87 69.65
C PRO A 718 -6.09 -38.61 68.83
N ILE A 719 -7.03 -37.95 68.12
CA ILE A 719 -6.66 -36.88 67.16
C ILE A 719 -7.52 -35.57 67.09
N TYR A 720 -8.72 -35.50 66.46
CA TYR A 720 -9.28 -34.22 65.93
C TYR A 720 -10.62 -33.68 66.51
N GLN A 721 -10.89 -32.36 66.34
CA GLN A 721 -12.08 -31.61 66.80
C GLN A 721 -12.61 -30.54 65.80
N GLY A 722 -13.82 -29.97 65.98
CA GLY A 722 -14.43 -28.99 65.03
C GLY A 722 -15.30 -27.86 65.63
N TYR A 723 -15.63 -26.85 64.82
CA TYR A 723 -16.35 -25.61 65.21
C TYR A 723 -17.88 -25.73 65.21
N VAL A 724 -18.53 -25.64 66.37
CA VAL A 724 -19.97 -25.27 66.48
C VAL A 724 -20.14 -24.34 67.69
N SER A 725 -20.72 -23.17 67.49
CA SER A 725 -21.17 -22.24 68.55
C SER A 725 -20.20 -22.07 69.73
N SER A 726 -18.92 -21.84 69.41
CA SER A 726 -17.78 -21.53 70.32
C SER A 726 -17.10 -22.67 71.11
N ASP A 727 -17.52 -23.94 71.01
CA ASP A 727 -16.91 -25.08 71.75
C ASP A 727 -16.27 -26.17 70.84
N LEU A 728 -15.41 -27.03 71.41
CA LEU A 728 -14.61 -28.08 70.74
C LEU A 728 -14.91 -29.51 71.28
N LYS A 729 -15.06 -30.52 70.39
CA LYS A 729 -15.36 -31.95 70.73
C LYS A 729 -14.74 -32.95 69.73
N SER A 730 -14.59 -34.24 70.10
CA SER A 730 -13.88 -35.24 69.28
C SER A 730 -14.69 -35.79 68.09
N LEU A 731 -13.99 -36.38 67.09
CA LEU A 731 -14.61 -36.97 65.88
C LEU A 731 -15.65 -38.07 66.15
N HIS A 732 -15.43 -38.93 67.15
CA HIS A 732 -16.40 -39.98 67.51
C HIS A 732 -17.67 -39.39 68.16
N ASP A 733 -17.60 -38.16 68.68
CA ASP A 733 -18.67 -37.50 69.44
C ASP A 733 -19.48 -36.47 68.61
N LEU A 734 -19.13 -36.24 67.34
CA LEU A 734 -19.66 -35.14 66.51
C LEU A 734 -20.68 -35.54 65.42
N GLY A 735 -21.13 -36.80 65.37
CA GLY A 735 -22.25 -37.22 64.50
C GLY A 735 -21.88 -37.67 63.07
N GLY A 736 -20.61 -37.65 62.69
CA GLY A 736 -20.10 -38.33 61.48
C GLY A 736 -19.62 -37.42 60.34
N VAL A 737 -18.89 -38.03 59.40
CA VAL A 737 -17.87 -37.34 58.61
C VAL A 737 -18.37 -36.65 57.32
N ARG A 738 -19.63 -36.85 56.92
CA ARG A 738 -20.10 -36.66 55.52
C ARG A 738 -20.48 -35.23 55.09
N THR A 739 -20.56 -34.24 55.98
CA THR A 739 -21.06 -32.88 55.66
C THR A 739 -20.02 -31.75 55.80
N SER A 740 -18.78 -32.09 56.11
CA SER A 740 -17.70 -31.12 56.36
C SER A 740 -16.76 -30.97 55.15
N MET A 741 -16.15 -29.79 54.97
CA MET A 741 -15.09 -29.58 53.97
C MET A 741 -13.99 -28.66 54.52
N ILE A 742 -12.87 -28.55 53.80
CA ILE A 742 -11.75 -27.65 54.11
C ILE A 742 -11.36 -26.88 52.84
N CYS A 743 -10.95 -25.61 52.99
CA CYS A 743 -10.30 -24.83 51.93
C CYS A 743 -8.90 -24.47 52.43
N LEU A 744 -7.85 -24.90 51.72
CA LEU A 744 -6.46 -24.68 52.11
C LEU A 744 -6.04 -23.23 51.85
N GLY A 745 -5.29 -22.63 52.79
CA GLY A 745 -4.85 -21.24 52.75
C GLY A 745 -5.95 -20.20 53.00
N PHE A 746 -7.09 -20.60 53.58
CA PHE A 746 -8.28 -19.76 53.71
C PHE A 746 -8.78 -19.66 55.15
N SER A 747 -8.12 -18.80 55.93
CA SER A 747 -8.64 -18.34 57.21
C SER A 747 -9.94 -17.56 57.03
N SER A 748 -11.04 -18.08 57.58
CA SER A 748 -12.34 -17.39 57.59
C SER A 748 -12.41 -16.20 58.56
N GLU A 749 -11.34 -15.95 59.32
CA GLU A 749 -11.19 -14.80 60.22
C GLU A 749 -10.62 -13.57 59.45
N ASP A 750 -9.83 -13.78 58.39
CA ASP A 750 -9.16 -12.71 57.64
C ASP A 750 -9.97 -12.16 56.44
N ARG A 751 -11.02 -12.85 55.98
CA ARG A 751 -11.84 -12.44 54.82
C ARG A 751 -13.34 -12.61 55.11
N PRO A 752 -14.18 -11.58 54.92
CA PRO A 752 -15.58 -11.60 55.39
C PRO A 752 -16.57 -12.36 54.48
N TRP A 753 -16.14 -12.83 53.30
CA TRP A 753 -17.01 -13.51 52.34
C TRP A 753 -17.05 -15.03 52.59
N LYS A 754 -18.20 -15.52 53.09
CA LYS A 754 -18.42 -16.93 53.43
C LYS A 754 -19.33 -17.61 52.42
N LEU A 755 -18.95 -18.81 51.96
CA LEU A 755 -19.81 -19.69 51.17
C LEU A 755 -21.01 -20.12 52.01
N THR A 756 -22.20 -20.12 51.42
CA THR A 756 -23.45 -20.50 52.12
C THR A 756 -23.82 -21.98 51.98
N SER A 757 -23.13 -22.68 51.07
CA SER A 757 -23.41 -24.04 50.62
C SER A 757 -22.64 -25.14 51.38
N VAL A 758 -21.65 -24.78 52.22
CA VAL A 758 -20.66 -25.72 52.80
C VAL A 758 -20.21 -25.31 54.22
N THR A 759 -19.94 -26.28 55.12
CA THR A 759 -19.30 -26.03 56.43
C THR A 759 -17.78 -26.22 56.37
N LEU A 760 -17.03 -25.19 56.74
CA LEU A 760 -15.56 -25.18 56.77
C LEU A 760 -15.02 -25.57 58.16
N LEU A 761 -14.08 -26.51 58.21
CA LEU A 761 -13.34 -26.87 59.43
C LEU A 761 -12.21 -25.87 59.75
N LYS A 762 -11.75 -25.89 61.01
CA LYS A 762 -10.62 -25.07 61.49
C LYS A 762 -9.32 -25.52 60.82
N GLU A 763 -8.64 -24.61 60.11
CA GLU A 763 -7.42 -24.91 59.35
C GLU A 763 -6.21 -25.18 60.26
N ASP A 764 -6.13 -24.51 61.40
CA ASP A 764 -5.03 -24.56 62.38
C ASP A 764 -5.13 -25.71 63.40
N GLN A 765 -5.84 -26.80 63.07
CA GLN A 765 -5.62 -28.10 63.73
C GLN A 765 -4.56 -28.90 62.96
N PRO A 766 -3.64 -29.63 63.63
CA PRO A 766 -2.57 -30.39 62.98
C PRO A 766 -3.10 -31.68 62.32
N MET A 767 -3.93 -31.53 61.28
CA MET A 767 -4.40 -32.61 60.43
C MET A 767 -3.48 -32.76 59.22
N SER A 768 -2.92 -33.95 59.02
CA SER A 768 -2.41 -34.32 57.70
C SER A 768 -3.62 -34.59 56.78
N ASP A 769 -3.58 -34.10 55.54
CA ASP A 769 -4.64 -34.30 54.51
C ASP A 769 -5.03 -35.78 54.28
N HIS A 770 -4.24 -36.69 54.84
CA HIS A 770 -4.23 -38.11 54.61
C HIS A 770 -5.22 -38.87 55.49
N LEU A 771 -5.19 -38.63 56.80
CA LEU A 771 -6.21 -39.12 57.72
C LEU A 771 -7.61 -38.63 57.31
N ARG A 772 -7.69 -37.47 56.64
CA ARG A 772 -8.93 -36.91 56.11
C ARG A 772 -9.57 -37.76 55.00
N TYR A 773 -8.78 -38.44 54.16
CA TYR A 773 -9.32 -39.29 53.08
C TYR A 773 -9.88 -40.61 53.64
N PHE A 774 -9.20 -41.25 54.61
CA PHE A 774 -9.70 -42.48 55.24
C PHE A 774 -10.96 -42.29 56.07
N LEU A 775 -11.10 -41.11 56.67
CA LEU A 775 -12.30 -40.69 57.38
C LEU A 775 -13.37 -40.14 56.42
N ASN A 776 -12.95 -39.68 55.23
CA ASN A 776 -13.75 -39.24 54.07
C ASN A 776 -14.35 -37.80 54.13
N VAL A 777 -13.48 -36.78 54.26
CA VAL A 777 -13.84 -35.33 54.19
C VAL A 777 -13.21 -34.64 52.94
N ARG A 778 -13.94 -33.75 52.27
CA ARG A 778 -13.53 -33.11 50.98
C ARG A 778 -12.72 -31.82 51.15
N VAL A 779 -11.81 -31.54 50.20
CA VAL A 779 -11.09 -30.25 50.03
C VAL A 779 -11.43 -29.59 48.70
N ILE A 780 -11.37 -28.26 48.66
CA ILE A 780 -11.42 -27.40 47.47
C ILE A 780 -10.14 -26.54 47.36
N GLN A 781 -9.70 -26.25 46.14
CA GLN A 781 -8.53 -25.38 45.90
C GLN A 781 -8.90 -23.89 45.89
N GLU A 782 -7.92 -22.97 46.05
CA GLU A 782 -8.18 -21.52 45.97
C GLU A 782 -8.81 -21.10 44.63
N SER A 783 -8.41 -21.71 43.51
CA SER A 783 -9.00 -21.44 42.18
C SER A 783 -10.42 -21.99 42.04
N GLU A 784 -10.74 -23.13 42.66
CA GLU A 784 -12.08 -23.71 42.72
C GLU A 784 -12.99 -22.92 43.66
N TYR A 785 -12.44 -22.41 44.77
CA TYR A 785 -13.07 -21.44 45.67
C TYR A 785 -13.35 -20.12 44.93
N TRP A 786 -12.39 -19.55 44.20
CA TRP A 786 -12.63 -18.35 43.38
C TRP A 786 -13.68 -18.60 42.31
N TYR A 787 -13.67 -19.76 41.64
CA TYR A 787 -14.68 -20.13 40.65
C TYR A 787 -16.08 -20.26 41.27
N GLN A 788 -16.21 -20.96 42.40
CA GLN A 788 -17.48 -21.10 43.12
C GLN A 788 -17.96 -19.76 43.69
N LEU A 789 -17.07 -18.94 44.26
CA LEU A 789 -17.40 -17.61 44.77
C LEU A 789 -17.86 -16.69 43.63
N PHE A 790 -17.13 -16.61 42.51
CA PHE A 790 -17.56 -15.81 41.36
C PHE A 790 -18.85 -16.34 40.71
N SER A 791 -19.15 -17.64 40.83
CA SER A 791 -20.41 -18.23 40.36
C SER A 791 -21.58 -17.91 41.31
N GLU A 792 -21.44 -18.10 42.62
CA GLU A 792 -22.43 -17.68 43.63
C GLU A 792 -22.70 -16.16 43.52
N PHE A 793 -21.67 -15.33 43.25
CA PHE A 793 -21.82 -13.89 43.00
C PHE A 793 -22.39 -13.52 41.62
N ALA A 794 -22.34 -14.42 40.63
CA ALA A 794 -22.97 -14.22 39.32
C ALA A 794 -24.47 -14.58 39.36
N GLU A 795 -24.84 -15.58 40.15
CA GLU A 795 -26.23 -16.02 40.36
C GLU A 795 -26.99 -15.12 41.37
N ALA A 796 -26.29 -14.49 42.32
CA ALA A 796 -26.88 -13.58 43.30
C ALA A 796 -27.32 -12.24 42.67
N ASN A 797 -28.62 -12.12 42.39
CA ASN A 797 -29.20 -10.95 41.71
C ASN A 797 -28.96 -9.58 42.41
N SER A 798 -28.52 -8.62 41.59
CA SER A 798 -28.63 -7.15 41.69
C SER A 798 -27.98 -6.35 42.84
N ASP A 799 -27.89 -6.82 44.09
CA ASP A 799 -27.59 -5.91 45.23
C ASP A 799 -26.11 -5.83 45.68
N ASN A 800 -25.24 -6.76 45.28
CA ASN A 800 -23.84 -6.81 45.75
C ASN A 800 -22.85 -5.84 45.07
N LYS A 801 -23.31 -4.70 44.53
CA LYS A 801 -22.50 -3.76 43.71
C LYS A 801 -21.20 -3.27 44.38
N GLY A 802 -21.18 -3.17 45.72
CA GLY A 802 -20.02 -2.73 46.49
C GLY A 802 -18.91 -3.77 46.69
N GLN A 803 -19.19 -5.08 46.56
CA GLN A 803 -18.28 -6.13 47.04
C GLN A 803 -17.19 -6.54 46.03
N TRP A 804 -17.40 -6.32 44.74
CA TRP A 804 -16.42 -6.66 43.69
C TRP A 804 -15.06 -6.01 43.87
N ASN A 805 -14.98 -4.76 44.34
CA ASN A 805 -13.71 -4.03 44.39
C ASN A 805 -12.76 -4.53 45.50
N PRO A 806 -13.21 -4.77 46.73
CA PRO A 806 -12.44 -5.52 47.74
C PRO A 806 -11.96 -6.88 47.24
N ILE A 807 -12.82 -7.65 46.57
CA ILE A 807 -12.49 -8.99 46.05
C ILE A 807 -11.43 -8.89 44.94
N MET A 808 -11.65 -8.05 43.92
CA MET A 808 -10.74 -7.87 42.79
C MET A 808 -9.40 -7.27 43.19
N LYS A 809 -9.36 -6.40 44.22
CA LYS A 809 -8.10 -5.88 44.77
C LYS A 809 -7.19 -6.97 45.33
N VAL A 810 -7.76 -8.07 45.85
CA VAL A 810 -7.02 -9.24 46.33
C VAL A 810 -6.71 -10.21 45.17
N PHE A 811 -7.66 -10.40 44.26
CA PHE A 811 -7.54 -11.36 43.17
C PHE A 811 -6.60 -10.92 42.03
N LEU A 812 -6.72 -9.68 41.52
CA LEU A 812 -6.01 -9.19 40.33
C LEU A 812 -4.47 -9.36 40.38
N PRO A 813 -3.76 -9.08 41.49
CA PRO A 813 -2.31 -9.32 41.59
C PRO A 813 -1.90 -10.78 41.39
N SER A 814 -2.84 -11.73 41.58
CA SER A 814 -2.63 -13.16 41.40
C SER A 814 -3.16 -13.71 40.07
N TYR A 815 -3.78 -12.89 39.20
CA TYR A 815 -4.51 -13.33 38.01
C TYR A 815 -3.77 -14.38 37.17
N TYR A 816 -2.50 -14.14 36.82
CA TYR A 816 -1.69 -15.04 35.99
C TYR A 816 -1.30 -16.37 36.67
N ARG A 817 -1.66 -16.59 37.94
CA ARG A 817 -1.48 -17.86 38.66
C ARG A 817 -2.68 -18.80 38.53
N HIS A 818 -3.81 -18.33 37.98
CA HIS A 818 -5.07 -19.08 37.93
C HIS A 818 -5.37 -19.67 36.54
N PRO A 819 -6.09 -20.80 36.47
CA PRO A 819 -6.34 -21.52 35.21
C PRO A 819 -7.29 -20.82 34.23
N HIS A 820 -7.19 -21.20 32.94
CA HIS A 820 -7.90 -20.55 31.83
C HIS A 820 -9.44 -20.61 31.89
N ASN A 821 -10.03 -21.54 32.64
CA ASN A 821 -11.49 -21.59 32.87
C ASN A 821 -11.99 -20.36 33.65
N LEU A 822 -11.18 -19.83 34.57
CA LEU A 822 -11.51 -18.61 35.32
C LEU A 822 -11.48 -17.37 34.42
N LYS A 823 -10.56 -17.33 33.45
CA LYS A 823 -10.50 -16.30 32.39
C LYS A 823 -11.74 -16.32 31.48
N ALA A 824 -12.30 -17.50 31.20
CA ALA A 824 -13.55 -17.61 30.45
C ALA A 824 -14.74 -17.04 31.25
N LEU A 825 -14.83 -17.34 32.55
CA LEU A 825 -15.86 -16.79 33.44
C LEU A 825 -15.76 -15.26 33.59
N LEU A 826 -14.56 -14.73 33.82
CA LEU A 826 -14.33 -13.30 34.08
C LEU A 826 -14.56 -12.38 32.86
N ARG A 827 -14.55 -12.92 31.63
CA ARG A 827 -14.71 -12.14 30.39
C ARG A 827 -16.05 -11.42 30.27
N ASP A 828 -17.09 -12.02 30.81
CA ASP A 828 -18.47 -11.56 30.65
C ASP A 828 -19.07 -10.99 31.95
N LEU A 829 -18.34 -11.07 33.08
CA LEU A 829 -18.78 -10.56 34.38
C LEU A 829 -18.57 -9.03 34.51
N PRO A 830 -19.60 -8.24 34.88
CA PRO A 830 -19.51 -6.79 34.96
C PRO A 830 -18.91 -6.31 36.30
N PHE A 831 -17.58 -6.42 36.45
CA PHE A 831 -16.88 -6.04 37.67
C PHE A 831 -16.00 -4.78 37.54
N VAL A 832 -15.64 -4.36 36.32
CA VAL A 832 -14.67 -3.27 36.07
C VAL A 832 -15.33 -1.92 36.25
N ASP A 833 -14.89 -1.11 37.23
CA ASP A 833 -15.33 0.29 37.34
C ASP A 833 -14.85 1.09 36.13
N VAL A 834 -15.75 1.88 35.56
CA VAL A 834 -15.45 2.73 34.39
C VAL A 834 -15.82 4.20 34.60
N GLN A 835 -15.11 5.06 33.88
CA GLN A 835 -15.29 6.51 33.83
C GLN A 835 -15.43 7.02 32.40
N SER A 836 -16.02 8.21 32.24
CA SER A 836 -16.18 8.87 30.93
C SER A 836 -15.02 9.84 30.63
N ASN A 837 -14.76 10.08 29.34
CA ASN A 837 -13.60 10.82 28.82
C ASN A 837 -13.42 12.24 29.41
N GLY A 838 -14.50 12.89 29.88
CA GLY A 838 -14.45 14.25 30.44
C GLY A 838 -14.17 14.35 31.95
N SER A 839 -14.16 13.25 32.71
CA SER A 839 -14.22 13.29 34.18
C SER A 839 -12.85 13.28 34.88
N MET A 840 -11.84 13.98 34.34
CA MET A 840 -10.48 14.02 34.93
C MET A 840 -10.34 14.94 36.17
N ALA A 841 -11.44 15.46 36.72
CA ALA A 841 -11.42 16.11 38.03
C ALA A 841 -11.38 15.04 39.13
N ALA A 842 -10.27 14.97 39.87
CA ALA A 842 -10.09 14.00 40.95
C ALA A 842 -11.19 14.11 42.01
N GLY A 843 -12.15 13.18 42.00
CA GLY A 843 -13.23 13.10 42.98
C GLY A 843 -14.61 12.71 42.45
N SER A 844 -14.83 12.60 41.13
CA SER A 844 -16.10 12.05 40.61
C SER A 844 -16.19 10.54 40.85
N ALA A 845 -17.30 10.08 41.44
CA ALA A 845 -17.50 8.67 41.75
C ALA A 845 -17.72 7.84 40.46
N PRO A 846 -17.10 6.64 40.32
CA PRO A 846 -17.34 5.75 39.19
C PRO A 846 -18.81 5.28 39.21
N SER A 847 -19.50 5.44 38.08
CA SER A 847 -20.97 5.35 38.01
C SER A 847 -21.49 4.03 37.43
N MET A 848 -20.63 3.21 36.84
CA MET A 848 -21.02 1.97 36.16
C MET A 848 -19.92 0.91 36.25
N LYS A 849 -20.33 -0.36 36.24
CA LYS A 849 -19.43 -1.51 36.07
C LYS A 849 -19.69 -2.20 34.73
N LEU A 850 -18.63 -2.51 34.01
CA LEU A 850 -18.66 -3.20 32.72
C LEU A 850 -17.86 -4.50 32.78
N SER A 851 -18.17 -5.42 31.86
CA SER A 851 -17.34 -6.59 31.62
C SER A 851 -16.06 -6.19 30.89
N PRO A 852 -14.90 -6.86 31.11
CA PRO A 852 -13.64 -6.52 30.44
C PRO A 852 -13.77 -6.43 28.91
N THR A 853 -14.61 -7.27 28.31
CA THR A 853 -14.90 -7.30 26.87
C THR A 853 -15.60 -6.05 26.33
N MET A 854 -16.18 -5.20 27.19
CA MET A 854 -16.87 -3.95 26.84
C MET A 854 -16.07 -2.69 27.21
N VAL A 855 -14.88 -2.87 27.79
CA VAL A 855 -13.96 -1.83 28.26
C VAL A 855 -12.91 -1.53 27.19
N VAL A 856 -12.34 -0.33 27.21
CA VAL A 856 -11.47 0.18 26.12
C VAL A 856 -10.24 0.91 26.67
N SER A 857 -9.09 0.79 25.98
CA SER A 857 -7.87 1.55 26.31
C SER A 857 -8.07 3.06 26.14
N GLN A 858 -7.38 3.84 26.98
CA GLN A 858 -7.38 5.31 26.94
C GLN A 858 -6.87 5.85 25.59
N ASP A 859 -6.01 5.11 24.88
CA ASP A 859 -5.45 5.51 23.57
C ASP A 859 -6.52 5.66 22.47
N LEU A 860 -7.65 4.95 22.62
CA LEU A 860 -8.79 5.01 21.70
C LEU A 860 -9.83 6.06 22.12
N ALA A 861 -9.61 6.80 23.20
CA ALA A 861 -10.61 7.71 23.78
C ALA A 861 -11.09 8.81 22.83
N GLN A 862 -10.28 9.20 21.83
CA GLN A 862 -10.67 10.17 20.81
C GLN A 862 -11.86 9.75 19.92
N PHE A 863 -12.22 8.46 19.92
CA PHE A 863 -13.33 7.89 19.17
C PHE A 863 -14.63 7.71 19.98
N PHE A 864 -14.66 8.20 21.22
CA PHE A 864 -15.79 8.09 22.16
C PHE A 864 -16.39 9.45 22.51
N PHE A 865 -17.69 9.46 22.76
CA PHE A 865 -18.42 10.64 23.21
C PHE A 865 -18.15 10.92 24.70
N GLN A 866 -18.35 12.16 25.13
CA GLN A 866 -17.94 12.62 26.46
C GLN A 866 -18.68 11.95 27.62
N ASP A 867 -19.88 11.43 27.35
CA ASP A 867 -20.77 10.72 28.27
C ASP A 867 -20.47 9.21 28.36
N GLU A 868 -19.75 8.62 27.40
CA GLU A 868 -19.48 7.18 27.37
C GLU A 868 -18.49 6.75 28.48
N ALA A 869 -19.03 6.17 29.56
CA ALA A 869 -18.25 5.55 30.63
C ALA A 869 -17.77 4.15 30.19
N VAL A 870 -16.57 4.08 29.59
CA VAL A 870 -15.97 2.83 29.09
C VAL A 870 -14.48 2.66 29.42
N PHE A 871 -13.86 3.66 30.03
CA PHE A 871 -12.43 3.67 30.35
C PHE A 871 -12.21 3.16 31.78
N PRO A 872 -11.24 2.25 32.04
CA PRO A 872 -10.97 1.73 33.38
C PRO A 872 -10.72 2.83 34.42
N ALA A 873 -11.35 2.72 35.58
CA ALA A 873 -11.24 3.67 36.69
C ALA A 873 -10.71 3.01 37.98
N GLY A 874 -10.26 3.83 38.94
CA GLY A 874 -9.83 3.36 40.26
C GLY A 874 -8.69 2.33 40.19
N ILE A 875 -8.87 1.17 40.82
CA ILE A 875 -7.87 0.09 40.80
C ILE A 875 -7.65 -0.48 39.39
N TYR A 876 -8.65 -0.43 38.51
CA TYR A 876 -8.61 -1.04 37.19
C TYR A 876 -7.82 -0.19 36.16
N GLY A 877 -7.68 1.12 36.41
CA GLY A 877 -6.88 2.03 35.59
C GLY A 877 -5.36 1.96 35.83
N GLN A 878 -4.89 1.11 36.74
CA GLN A 878 -3.46 0.93 37.01
C GLN A 878 -2.78 0.11 35.90
N LEU A 879 -1.57 0.51 35.47
CA LEU A 879 -0.81 -0.11 34.37
C LEU A 879 -0.78 -1.65 34.39
N PHE A 880 -0.54 -2.26 35.56
CA PHE A 880 -0.52 -3.72 35.71
C PHE A 880 -1.90 -4.36 35.42
N ASN A 881 -2.97 -3.74 35.90
CA ASN A 881 -4.34 -4.23 35.73
C ASN A 881 -4.86 -3.99 34.30
N LEU A 882 -4.39 -2.95 33.60
CA LEU A 882 -4.68 -2.73 32.18
C LEU A 882 -4.19 -3.90 31.30
N ALA A 883 -3.02 -4.49 31.62
CA ALA A 883 -2.52 -5.68 30.92
C ALA A 883 -3.42 -6.91 31.16
N VAL A 884 -3.88 -7.10 32.40
CA VAL A 884 -4.86 -8.16 32.76
C VAL A 884 -6.19 -7.96 32.03
N LEU A 885 -6.67 -6.71 31.93
CA LEU A 885 -7.89 -6.39 31.19
C LEU A 885 -7.76 -6.61 29.68
N ALA A 886 -6.60 -6.31 29.09
CA ALA A 886 -6.32 -6.63 27.68
C ALA A 886 -6.41 -8.15 27.42
N ASP A 887 -5.84 -8.97 28.30
CA ASP A 887 -5.93 -10.44 28.21
C ASP A 887 -7.37 -10.97 28.40
N LEU A 888 -8.15 -10.29 29.24
CA LEU A 888 -9.60 -10.49 29.41
C LEU A 888 -10.46 -9.87 28.28
N GLY A 889 -9.87 -9.25 27.25
CA GLY A 889 -10.56 -8.85 26.03
C GLY A 889 -10.96 -7.37 25.93
N MET A 890 -10.37 -6.49 26.74
CA MET A 890 -10.43 -5.03 26.57
C MET A 890 -9.93 -4.62 25.18
N SER A 891 -10.60 -3.67 24.52
CA SER A 891 -10.18 -3.19 23.20
C SER A 891 -9.00 -2.23 23.30
N THR A 892 -7.84 -2.66 22.78
CA THR A 892 -6.56 -1.90 22.79
C THR A 892 -6.16 -1.34 21.42
N TYR A 893 -6.74 -1.83 20.32
CA TYR A 893 -6.39 -1.46 18.95
C TYR A 893 -7.62 -1.04 18.13
N PHE A 894 -7.40 -0.28 17.06
CA PHE A 894 -8.43 0.07 16.09
C PHE A 894 -8.53 -1.05 15.05
N ASP A 895 -9.43 -2.02 15.27
CA ASP A 895 -9.65 -3.18 14.40
C ASP A 895 -11.10 -3.25 13.87
N ALA A 896 -11.41 -4.23 13.03
CA ALA A 896 -12.76 -4.41 12.46
C ALA A 896 -13.84 -4.60 13.54
N LYS A 897 -13.53 -5.30 14.64
CA LYS A 897 -14.45 -5.59 15.75
C LYS A 897 -14.74 -4.34 16.59
N PHE A 898 -13.73 -3.51 16.82
CA PHE A 898 -13.86 -2.17 17.41
C PHE A 898 -14.69 -1.27 16.50
N SER A 899 -14.37 -1.22 15.20
CA SER A 899 -15.11 -0.42 14.22
C SER A 899 -16.59 -0.78 14.15
N VAL A 900 -16.94 -2.07 14.14
CA VAL A 900 -18.34 -2.56 14.22
C VAL A 900 -19.06 -1.97 15.45
N ARG A 901 -18.46 -2.07 16.64
CA ARG A 901 -19.05 -1.56 17.88
C ARG A 901 -19.27 -0.05 17.85
N ARG A 902 -18.31 0.70 17.28
CA ARG A 902 -18.46 2.16 17.10
C ARG A 902 -19.54 2.50 16.08
N LEU A 903 -19.63 1.81 14.95
CA LEU A 903 -20.67 1.99 13.94
C LEU A 903 -22.07 1.71 14.51
N GLU A 904 -22.24 0.61 15.25
CA GLU A 904 -23.48 0.27 15.96
C GLU A 904 -23.87 1.36 16.98
N LYS A 905 -22.91 1.84 17.78
CA LYS A 905 -23.13 2.92 18.75
C LYS A 905 -23.50 4.24 18.08
N ILE A 906 -22.77 4.67 17.06
CA ILE A 906 -23.05 5.90 16.29
C ILE A 906 -24.46 5.81 15.68
N SER A 907 -24.80 4.71 15.02
CA SER A 907 -26.12 4.52 14.40
C SER A 907 -27.28 4.39 15.39
N SER A 908 -27.00 4.08 16.67
CA SER A 908 -28.01 4.07 17.74
C SER A 908 -28.28 5.45 18.34
N MET A 909 -27.50 6.48 17.99
CA MET A 909 -27.72 7.84 18.48
C MET A 909 -28.92 8.48 17.81
N TYR A 910 -29.80 9.12 18.60
CA TYR A 910 -30.95 9.86 18.08
C TYR A 910 -30.51 10.96 17.11
N ALA A 911 -31.05 10.92 15.88
CA ALA A 911 -30.64 11.77 14.76
C ALA A 911 -30.80 13.29 14.99
N GLU A 912 -31.48 13.69 16.06
CA GLU A 912 -31.69 15.09 16.46
C GLU A 912 -30.50 15.69 17.25
N SER A 913 -29.60 14.86 17.79
CA SER A 913 -28.55 15.32 18.73
C SER A 913 -27.32 15.99 18.07
N LEU A 914 -27.09 15.77 16.78
CA LEU A 914 -25.86 16.19 16.08
C LEU A 914 -25.67 17.71 16.02
N ASN A 915 -26.76 18.48 16.06
CA ASN A 915 -26.71 19.93 15.87
C ASN A 915 -26.30 20.72 17.11
N ASN A 916 -26.66 20.23 18.29
CA ASN A 916 -26.40 20.95 19.54
C ASN A 916 -25.06 20.57 20.16
N ASN A 917 -24.35 19.56 19.63
CA ASN A 917 -23.11 19.05 20.21
C ASN A 917 -21.98 18.94 19.17
N ARG A 918 -21.21 20.03 19.02
CA ARG A 918 -20.03 20.12 18.15
C ARG A 918 -19.02 18.99 18.40
N GLY A 919 -18.94 18.47 19.63
CA GLY A 919 -18.06 17.36 20.01
C GLY A 919 -18.46 16.04 19.36
N THR A 920 -19.77 15.76 19.22
CA THR A 920 -20.28 14.53 18.58
C THR A 920 -19.82 14.43 17.13
N LEU A 921 -19.94 15.51 16.36
CA LEU A 921 -19.45 15.54 14.98
C LEU A 921 -17.93 15.36 14.90
N GLN A 922 -17.15 15.96 15.79
CA GLN A 922 -15.69 15.79 15.83
C GLN A 922 -15.28 14.34 16.10
N VAL A 923 -15.97 13.64 17.01
CA VAL A 923 -15.72 12.22 17.31
C VAL A 923 -15.99 11.34 16.08
N ILE A 924 -17.10 11.57 15.38
CA ILE A 924 -17.42 10.79 14.17
C ILE A 924 -16.45 11.13 13.02
N SER A 925 -16.03 12.40 12.87
CA SER A 925 -15.00 12.77 11.90
C SER A 925 -13.67 12.06 12.15
N ARG A 926 -13.16 12.06 13.40
CA ARG A 926 -11.91 11.35 13.74
C ARG A 926 -12.02 9.85 13.49
N PHE A 927 -13.17 9.25 13.83
CA PHE A 927 -13.42 7.84 13.54
C PHE A 927 -13.41 7.55 12.03
N PHE A 928 -14.07 8.40 11.22
CA PHE A 928 -14.03 8.30 9.76
C PHE A 928 -12.61 8.48 9.20
N GLU A 929 -11.87 9.49 9.66
CA GLU A 929 -10.50 9.79 9.22
C GLU A 929 -9.57 8.60 9.48
N ARG A 930 -9.66 7.96 10.66
CA ARG A 930 -8.89 6.76 10.98
C ARG A 930 -9.29 5.58 10.10
N LEU A 931 -10.58 5.35 9.94
CA LEU A 931 -11.13 4.30 9.06
C LEU A 931 -10.69 4.49 7.60
N ASN A 932 -10.64 5.73 7.12
CA ASN A 932 -10.20 6.12 5.79
C ASN A 932 -8.67 5.98 5.59
N VAL A 933 -7.90 5.67 6.62
CA VAL A 933 -6.50 5.23 6.50
C VAL A 933 -6.39 3.71 6.66
N GLU A 934 -7.02 3.13 7.67
CA GLU A 934 -6.76 1.74 8.10
C GLU A 934 -7.65 0.66 7.47
N ALA A 935 -8.71 1.01 6.74
CA ALA A 935 -9.59 0.06 6.06
C ALA A 935 -8.87 -0.66 4.89
N ASN A 936 -8.11 -1.71 5.23
CA ASN A 936 -7.34 -2.53 4.32
C ASN A 936 -8.06 -3.86 3.99
N LEU A 937 -7.39 -4.77 3.27
CA LEU A 937 -7.98 -6.03 2.83
C LEU A 937 -8.42 -6.98 3.96
N SER A 938 -7.88 -6.88 5.19
CA SER A 938 -8.29 -7.75 6.30
C SER A 938 -9.72 -7.46 6.76
N TYR A 939 -10.14 -6.19 6.71
CA TYR A 939 -11.50 -5.76 7.03
C TYR A 939 -12.54 -6.33 6.05
N ARG A 940 -12.13 -6.70 4.82
CA ARG A 940 -13.01 -7.31 3.81
C ARG A 940 -13.48 -8.72 4.22
N GLY A 941 -12.69 -9.43 5.03
CA GLY A 941 -13.02 -10.76 5.54
C GLY A 941 -14.06 -10.76 6.66
N ASP A 942 -14.23 -9.65 7.37
CA ASP A 942 -15.23 -9.52 8.44
C ASP A 942 -16.61 -9.16 7.84
N GLY A 943 -17.43 -10.19 7.66
CA GLY A 943 -18.80 -10.05 7.14
C GLY A 943 -19.71 -9.17 8.02
N LYS A 944 -19.44 -9.04 9.33
CA LYS A 944 -20.21 -8.15 10.20
C LYS A 944 -19.82 -6.70 9.97
N PHE A 945 -18.52 -6.40 9.84
CA PHE A 945 -18.02 -5.07 9.48
C PHE A 945 -18.56 -4.59 8.13
N VAL A 946 -18.46 -5.41 7.08
CA VAL A 946 -18.96 -5.08 5.74
C VAL A 946 -20.47 -4.80 5.75
N LYS A 947 -21.23 -5.57 6.54
CA LYS A 947 -22.67 -5.34 6.73
C LYS A 947 -22.94 -4.04 7.49
N CYS A 948 -22.27 -3.81 8.62
CA CYS A 948 -22.49 -2.63 9.46
C CYS A 948 -22.14 -1.32 8.72
N ILE A 949 -21.09 -1.28 7.89
CA ILE A 949 -20.79 -0.08 7.10
C ILE A 949 -21.93 0.27 6.14
N LYS A 950 -22.50 -0.72 5.45
CA LYS A 950 -23.52 -0.51 4.42
C LYS A 950 -24.92 -0.26 4.99
N ASP A 951 -25.31 -1.06 5.97
CA ASP A 951 -26.70 -1.14 6.41
C ASP A 951 -27.06 -0.12 7.50
N LEU A 952 -26.08 0.38 8.27
CA LEU A 952 -26.32 1.30 9.38
C LEU A 952 -26.31 2.77 8.93
N ALA A 953 -27.10 3.60 9.63
CA ALA A 953 -27.10 5.04 9.42
C ALA A 953 -26.07 5.68 10.35
N TRP A 954 -24.83 5.84 9.88
CA TRP A 954 -23.71 6.34 10.68
C TRP A 954 -22.98 7.54 10.07
N VAL A 955 -23.26 7.88 8.81
CA VAL A 955 -22.58 8.98 8.12
C VAL A 955 -23.33 10.29 8.39
N PRO A 956 -22.71 11.31 9.03
CA PRO A 956 -23.30 12.62 9.14
C PRO A 956 -23.32 13.28 7.76
N ALA A 957 -24.52 13.64 7.30
CA ALA A 957 -24.75 14.39 6.07
C ALA A 957 -25.92 15.38 6.25
N ARG A 958 -26.05 16.34 5.33
CA ARG A 958 -27.14 17.32 5.34
C ARG A 958 -27.52 17.73 3.92
N LEU A 959 -28.80 18.05 3.70
CA LEU A 959 -29.31 18.43 2.37
C LEU A 959 -29.00 19.90 2.06
N ARG A 960 -29.07 20.78 3.07
CA ARG A 960 -28.79 22.22 2.97
C ARG A 960 -27.74 22.65 3.99
N THR A 961 -27.07 23.78 3.74
CA THR A 961 -26.05 24.36 4.65
C THR A 961 -26.61 24.90 5.96
N GLU A 962 -27.89 25.26 5.97
CA GLU A 962 -28.63 25.74 7.15
C GLU A 962 -29.28 24.59 7.93
N GLU A 963 -29.41 23.42 7.30
CA GLU A 963 -30.04 22.26 7.91
C GLU A 963 -29.12 21.49 8.86
N PRO A 964 -29.72 20.73 9.79
CA PRO A 964 -28.98 19.82 10.65
C PRO A 964 -28.15 18.80 9.90
N PHE A 965 -26.99 18.45 10.47
CA PHE A 965 -26.42 17.13 10.18
C PHE A 965 -27.32 16.06 10.77
N ARG A 966 -27.67 15.06 9.97
CA ARG A 966 -28.36 13.84 10.39
C ARG A 966 -27.51 12.63 9.97
N LEU A 967 -27.71 11.50 10.62
CA LEU A 967 -27.06 10.25 10.22
C LEU A 967 -27.83 9.62 9.07
N TYR A 968 -27.11 9.23 8.03
CA TYR A 968 -27.61 8.51 6.86
C TYR A 968 -26.81 7.23 6.65
N LYS A 969 -27.41 6.27 5.94
CA LYS A 969 -26.65 5.17 5.34
C LYS A 969 -25.74 5.70 4.24
N PRO A 970 -24.60 5.07 3.94
CA PRO A 970 -23.69 5.57 2.89
C PRO A 970 -24.32 5.63 1.50
N ASP A 971 -25.28 4.77 1.17
CA ASP A 971 -26.02 4.77 -0.10
C ASP A 971 -27.07 5.90 -0.21
N GLN A 972 -27.52 6.45 0.92
CA GLN A 972 -28.50 7.53 1.01
C GLN A 972 -27.87 8.93 0.98
N CYS A 973 -26.54 9.03 0.99
CA CYS A 973 -25.81 10.29 1.03
C CYS A 973 -24.57 10.24 0.13
N ARG A 974 -23.94 11.39 -0.13
CA ARG A 974 -22.74 11.47 -1.00
C ARG A 974 -21.57 12.17 -0.29
N PRO A 975 -20.32 11.87 -0.67
CA PRO A 975 -19.13 12.54 -0.13
C PRO A 975 -19.11 14.04 -0.48
N LYS A 976 -18.24 14.80 0.21
CA LYS A 976 -18.10 16.25 0.02
C LYS A 976 -17.82 16.66 -1.44
N ALA A 977 -17.13 15.81 -2.21
CA ALA A 977 -16.76 16.07 -3.61
C ALA A 977 -17.98 16.21 -4.53
N ASP A 978 -19.03 15.43 -4.31
CA ASP A 978 -20.21 15.40 -5.19
C ASP A 978 -21.19 16.55 -4.93
N ARG A 979 -20.93 17.38 -3.90
CA ARG A 979 -21.88 18.38 -3.41
C ARG A 979 -22.30 19.39 -4.48
N LEU A 980 -21.41 19.74 -5.41
CA LEU A 980 -21.74 20.63 -6.52
C LEU A 980 -22.62 19.94 -7.59
N VAL A 981 -22.52 18.62 -7.71
CA VAL A 981 -23.21 17.81 -8.73
C VAL A 981 -24.64 17.46 -8.28
N VAL A 982 -24.83 17.02 -7.02
CA VAL A 982 -26.14 16.64 -6.48
C VAL A 982 -26.90 17.80 -5.82
N GLY A 983 -26.19 18.89 -5.45
CA GLY A 983 -26.77 20.08 -4.84
C GLY A 983 -27.68 19.76 -3.66
N THR A 984 -28.94 20.20 -3.73
CA THR A 984 -29.95 19.98 -2.68
C THR A 984 -30.85 18.75 -2.93
N GLN A 985 -30.44 17.81 -3.79
CA GLN A 985 -31.22 16.60 -4.12
C GLN A 985 -30.79 15.35 -3.34
N LEU A 986 -29.57 15.32 -2.82
CA LEU A 986 -29.08 14.27 -1.93
C LEU A 986 -28.28 14.87 -0.76
N PRO A 987 -28.39 14.33 0.47
CA PRO A 987 -27.58 14.76 1.61
C PRO A 987 -26.08 14.60 1.32
N THR A 988 -25.29 15.63 1.63
CA THR A 988 -23.84 15.62 1.44
C THR A 988 -23.11 15.56 2.78
N SER A 989 -22.17 14.63 2.87
CA SER A 989 -21.30 14.43 4.03
C SER A 989 -20.14 15.44 4.01
N PRO A 990 -19.61 15.88 5.18
CA PRO A 990 -18.42 16.75 5.19
C PRO A 990 -17.13 15.98 4.87
N PHE A 991 -17.20 14.64 4.77
CA PHE A 991 -16.04 13.76 4.63
C PHE A 991 -15.43 13.75 3.23
N VAL A 992 -14.11 13.55 3.20
CA VAL A 992 -13.31 13.30 2.00
C VAL A 992 -12.80 11.86 2.11
N CYS A 993 -13.24 10.98 1.22
CA CYS A 993 -12.80 9.59 1.20
C CYS A 993 -11.65 9.44 0.19
N THR A 994 -10.47 9.04 0.66
CA THR A 994 -9.28 8.81 -0.17
C THR A 994 -8.95 7.32 -0.31
N ASN A 995 -9.44 6.48 0.60
CA ASN A 995 -9.27 5.04 0.52
C ASN A 995 -10.30 4.43 -0.46
N MET A 996 -9.79 3.92 -1.58
CA MET A 996 -10.59 3.32 -2.65
C MET A 996 -11.41 2.10 -2.18
N HIS A 997 -10.90 1.31 -1.24
CA HIS A 997 -11.63 0.16 -0.70
C HIS A 997 -12.83 0.61 0.14
N LEU A 998 -12.63 1.56 1.06
CA LEU A 998 -13.69 2.14 1.87
C LEU A 998 -14.73 2.87 1.00
N SER A 999 -14.29 3.62 0.00
CA SER A 999 -15.15 4.29 -0.99
C SER A 999 -16.02 3.29 -1.78
N SER A 1000 -15.46 2.14 -2.16
CA SER A 1000 -16.20 1.04 -2.80
C SER A 1000 -17.22 0.39 -1.85
N LEU A 1001 -16.84 0.13 -0.58
CA LEU A 1001 -17.75 -0.42 0.42
C LEU A 1001 -18.95 0.50 0.71
N MET A 1002 -18.72 1.81 0.75
CA MET A 1002 -19.75 2.83 0.96
C MET A 1002 -20.58 3.16 -0.30
N GLY A 1003 -20.25 2.58 -1.47
CA GLY A 1003 -20.90 2.92 -2.73
C GLY A 1003 -20.58 4.32 -3.27
N TRP A 1004 -19.61 5.01 -2.66
CA TRP A 1004 -19.17 6.37 -3.04
C TRP A 1004 -18.24 6.38 -4.25
N ALA A 1005 -17.58 5.25 -4.55
CA ALA A 1005 -16.84 5.04 -5.78
C ALA A 1005 -17.75 5.03 -7.04
N ASN A 1006 -19.04 4.71 -6.88
CA ASN A 1006 -20.01 4.79 -7.97
C ASN A 1006 -20.36 6.27 -8.25
N PRO A 1007 -20.56 6.67 -9.51
CA PRO A 1007 -20.97 8.04 -9.84
C PRO A 1007 -22.35 8.38 -9.25
N PRO A 1008 -22.66 9.65 -8.97
CA PRO A 1008 -23.94 10.06 -8.38
C PRO A 1008 -25.19 9.53 -9.14
N PRO A 1009 -26.33 9.31 -8.47
CA PRO A 1009 -27.55 8.87 -9.16
C PRO A 1009 -28.04 9.89 -10.20
N LEU A 1010 -28.13 9.51 -11.47
CA LEU A 1010 -28.44 10.40 -12.59
C LEU A 1010 -29.72 11.23 -12.36
N ARG A 1011 -30.77 10.63 -11.79
CA ARG A 1011 -32.02 11.34 -11.45
C ARG A 1011 -31.81 12.52 -10.49
N ALA A 1012 -30.91 12.40 -9.51
CA ALA A 1012 -30.59 13.47 -8.58
C ALA A 1012 -29.78 14.59 -9.26
N VAL A 1013 -28.85 14.23 -10.15
CA VAL A 1013 -28.08 15.21 -10.95
C VAL A 1013 -29.00 16.01 -11.87
N LEU A 1014 -29.92 15.35 -12.57
CA LEU A 1014 -30.91 16.00 -13.43
C LEU A 1014 -31.90 16.88 -12.64
N ALA A 1015 -32.38 16.41 -11.48
CA ALA A 1015 -33.22 17.23 -10.61
C ALA A 1015 -32.50 18.49 -10.09
N ASN A 1016 -31.19 18.41 -9.83
CA ASN A 1016 -30.38 19.56 -9.43
C ASN A 1016 -30.22 20.58 -10.58
N LEU A 1017 -30.02 20.11 -11.81
CA LEU A 1017 -29.99 20.96 -13.01
C LEU A 1017 -31.33 21.69 -13.24
N LEU A 1018 -32.45 20.99 -13.07
CA LEU A 1018 -33.79 21.55 -13.24
C LEU A 1018 -34.14 22.58 -12.15
N ASP A 1019 -33.76 22.32 -10.90
CA ASP A 1019 -33.90 23.25 -9.77
C ASP A 1019 -33.06 24.52 -9.97
N LEU A 1020 -31.82 24.41 -10.46
CA LEU A 1020 -31.01 25.56 -10.87
C LEU A 1020 -31.63 26.35 -12.04
N SER A 1021 -32.26 25.66 -12.99
CA SER A 1021 -32.98 26.30 -14.10
C SER A 1021 -34.20 27.09 -13.64
N ALA A 1022 -35.03 26.51 -12.77
CA ALA A 1022 -36.16 27.20 -12.16
C ALA A 1022 -35.71 28.46 -11.38
N ARG A 1023 -34.66 28.34 -10.57
CA ARG A 1023 -34.09 29.48 -9.81
C ARG A 1023 -33.51 30.57 -10.72
N SER A 1024 -32.96 30.21 -11.88
CA SER A 1024 -32.46 31.17 -12.87
C SER A 1024 -33.59 32.00 -13.50
N LEU A 1025 -34.72 31.37 -13.81
CA LEU A 1025 -35.93 32.07 -14.30
C LEU A 1025 -36.51 33.04 -13.26
N ASP A 1026 -36.42 32.68 -11.98
CA ASP A 1026 -36.81 33.50 -10.84
C ASP A 1026 -35.81 34.62 -10.48
N GLY A 1027 -34.68 34.75 -11.19
CA GLY A 1027 -33.61 35.71 -10.86
C GLY A 1027 -32.83 35.39 -9.58
N ARG A 1028 -32.95 34.16 -9.05
CA ARG A 1028 -32.38 33.70 -7.77
C ARG A 1028 -31.21 32.73 -7.96
N CYS A 1029 -30.30 33.06 -8.88
CA CYS A 1029 -29.05 32.29 -9.09
C CYS A 1029 -28.10 32.40 -7.88
N PRO A 1030 -27.46 31.30 -7.43
CA PRO A 1030 -26.37 31.36 -6.45
C PRO A 1030 -25.13 32.09 -6.99
N ASP A 1031 -24.32 32.70 -6.12
CA ASP A 1031 -23.08 33.39 -6.51
C ASP A 1031 -22.09 32.47 -7.26
N ASN A 1032 -22.07 31.18 -6.91
CA ASN A 1032 -21.22 30.16 -7.54
C ASN A 1032 -21.92 29.39 -8.69
N PHE A 1033 -22.89 30.02 -9.36
CA PHE A 1033 -23.67 29.42 -10.46
C PHE A 1033 -22.80 28.72 -11.52
N GLU A 1034 -21.74 29.38 -12.01
CA GLU A 1034 -20.88 28.81 -13.06
C GLU A 1034 -20.09 27.58 -12.59
N GLU A 1035 -19.69 27.53 -11.32
CA GLU A 1035 -19.00 26.38 -10.72
C GLU A 1035 -19.93 25.16 -10.64
N LEU A 1036 -21.17 25.39 -10.18
CA LEU A 1036 -22.23 24.37 -10.11
C LEU A 1036 -22.55 23.78 -11.49
N ILE A 1037 -22.80 24.64 -12.48
CA ILE A 1037 -23.11 24.22 -13.85
C ILE A 1037 -21.95 23.43 -14.46
N ASN A 1038 -20.70 23.90 -14.31
CA ASN A 1038 -19.53 23.19 -14.83
C ASN A 1038 -19.33 21.82 -14.14
N ALA A 1039 -19.64 21.69 -12.85
CA ALA A 1039 -19.60 20.41 -12.15
C ALA A 1039 -20.67 19.44 -12.67
N ILE A 1040 -21.92 19.90 -12.82
CA ILE A 1040 -23.04 19.10 -13.32
C ILE A 1040 -22.81 18.68 -14.78
N CYS A 1041 -22.45 19.61 -15.66
CA CYS A 1041 -22.19 19.31 -17.07
C CYS A 1041 -21.02 18.33 -17.24
N ARG A 1042 -19.98 18.38 -16.39
CA ARG A 1042 -18.88 17.41 -16.42
C ARG A 1042 -19.33 15.99 -16.04
N ASP A 1043 -20.19 15.84 -15.03
CA ASP A 1043 -20.78 14.56 -14.64
C ASP A 1043 -21.76 14.01 -15.69
N LEU A 1044 -22.57 14.86 -16.32
CA LEU A 1044 -23.45 14.42 -17.41
C LEU A 1044 -22.64 14.05 -18.68
N ASN A 1045 -21.55 14.77 -18.97
CA ASN A 1045 -20.69 14.52 -20.14
C ASN A 1045 -19.91 13.21 -20.03
N SER A 1046 -19.53 12.75 -18.82
CA SER A 1046 -18.89 11.44 -18.65
C SER A 1046 -19.84 10.26 -18.91
N ARG A 1047 -21.16 10.49 -18.88
CA ARG A 1047 -22.20 9.46 -19.05
C ARG A 1047 -22.70 9.32 -20.50
N ILE A 1048 -22.18 10.09 -21.45
CA ILE A 1048 -22.66 10.08 -22.86
C ILE A 1048 -22.51 8.70 -23.52
N GLN A 1049 -21.52 7.92 -23.11
CA GLN A 1049 -21.30 6.58 -23.67
C GLN A 1049 -22.35 5.56 -23.20
N ASP A 1050 -23.11 5.84 -22.15
CA ASP A 1050 -24.24 5.01 -21.72
C ASP A 1050 -25.52 5.42 -22.44
N SER A 1051 -25.95 4.59 -23.40
CA SER A 1051 -27.19 4.77 -24.16
C SER A 1051 -28.45 4.88 -23.28
N GLN A 1052 -28.52 4.19 -22.13
CA GLN A 1052 -29.65 4.27 -21.21
C GLN A 1052 -29.65 5.61 -20.46
N ALA A 1053 -28.49 6.05 -19.97
CA ALA A 1053 -28.34 7.37 -19.38
C ALA A 1053 -28.74 8.48 -20.37
N VAL A 1054 -28.28 8.42 -21.63
CA VAL A 1054 -28.65 9.38 -22.67
C VAL A 1054 -30.16 9.38 -22.95
N SER A 1055 -30.82 8.21 -22.97
CA SER A 1055 -32.28 8.13 -23.11
C SER A 1055 -33.01 8.83 -21.96
N ILE A 1056 -32.62 8.55 -20.71
CA ILE A 1056 -33.19 9.18 -19.52
C ILE A 1056 -32.96 10.70 -19.52
N MET A 1057 -31.76 11.15 -19.93
CA MET A 1057 -31.44 12.57 -20.05
C MET A 1057 -32.34 13.27 -21.08
N LYS A 1058 -32.54 12.67 -22.27
CA LYS A 1058 -33.45 13.22 -23.29
C LYS A 1058 -34.89 13.29 -22.79
N GLU A 1059 -35.41 12.20 -22.25
CA GLU A 1059 -36.80 12.11 -21.76
C GLU A 1059 -37.06 13.13 -20.64
N THR A 1060 -36.13 13.28 -19.69
CA THR A 1060 -36.27 14.21 -18.56
C THR A 1060 -36.14 15.68 -18.99
N LEU A 1061 -35.29 15.99 -19.96
CA LEU A 1061 -34.93 17.37 -20.32
C LEU A 1061 -35.69 17.94 -21.52
N ALA A 1062 -36.35 17.12 -22.35
CA ALA A 1062 -37.00 17.55 -23.60
C ALA A 1062 -38.01 18.70 -23.43
N SER A 1063 -38.74 18.74 -22.31
CA SER A 1063 -39.74 19.79 -22.02
C SER A 1063 -39.21 20.97 -21.19
N HIS A 1064 -37.90 21.04 -20.93
CA HIS A 1064 -37.30 21.97 -19.97
C HIS A 1064 -36.24 22.87 -20.60
N ARG A 1065 -36.07 24.08 -20.05
CA ARG A 1065 -34.91 24.94 -20.36
C ARG A 1065 -33.69 24.37 -19.62
N CYS A 1066 -32.87 23.57 -20.30
CA CYS A 1066 -31.79 22.83 -19.66
C CYS A 1066 -30.38 23.17 -20.19
N ILE A 1067 -30.27 23.96 -21.27
CA ILE A 1067 -28.98 24.31 -21.86
C ILE A 1067 -28.48 25.64 -21.28
N PRO A 1068 -27.36 25.66 -20.54
CA PRO A 1068 -26.85 26.88 -19.90
C PRO A 1068 -26.16 27.79 -20.93
N VAL A 1069 -26.61 29.04 -21.03
CA VAL A 1069 -26.03 30.07 -21.89
C VAL A 1069 -26.03 31.42 -21.16
N ASN A 1070 -24.85 32.02 -20.97
CA ASN A 1070 -24.67 33.35 -20.38
C ASN A 1070 -25.48 33.60 -19.09
N ARG A 1071 -25.31 32.71 -18.08
CA ARG A 1071 -26.04 32.71 -16.79
C ARG A 1071 -27.56 32.54 -16.86
N SER A 1072 -28.09 32.19 -18.03
CA SER A 1072 -29.50 31.82 -18.26
C SER A 1072 -29.61 30.37 -18.74
N PHE A 1073 -30.81 29.81 -18.73
CA PHE A 1073 -31.12 28.51 -19.33
C PHE A 1073 -32.03 28.66 -20.54
N GLN A 1074 -31.68 27.96 -21.62
CA GLN A 1074 -32.41 27.91 -22.88
C GLN A 1074 -32.98 26.52 -23.15
N ALA A 1075 -34.05 26.46 -23.92
CA ALA A 1075 -34.63 25.21 -24.41
C ALA A 1075 -33.79 24.65 -25.57
N ILE A 1076 -33.76 23.32 -25.72
CA ILE A 1076 -32.92 22.59 -26.69
C ILE A 1076 -33.23 23.03 -28.13
N ASP A 1077 -34.48 23.36 -28.42
CA ASP A 1077 -34.98 23.83 -29.70
C ASP A 1077 -34.56 25.27 -30.05
N ARG A 1078 -34.11 26.09 -29.09
CA ARG A 1078 -33.70 27.50 -29.32
C ARG A 1078 -32.18 27.71 -29.41
N VAL A 1079 -31.41 26.62 -29.46
CA VAL A 1079 -29.95 26.66 -29.47
C VAL A 1079 -29.32 25.80 -30.57
N ALA A 1080 -28.11 26.17 -30.99
CA ALA A 1080 -27.26 25.39 -31.91
C ALA A 1080 -25.78 25.50 -31.51
N ILE A 1081 -24.98 24.49 -31.87
CA ILE A 1081 -23.54 24.44 -31.61
C ILE A 1081 -22.81 25.50 -32.46
N LYS A 1082 -23.21 25.64 -33.73
CA LYS A 1082 -22.70 26.64 -34.65
C LYS A 1082 -23.84 27.51 -35.17
N ILE A 1083 -23.63 28.82 -35.06
CA ILE A 1083 -24.32 29.82 -35.88
C ILE A 1083 -23.21 30.51 -36.67
N ARG A 1084 -23.47 30.83 -37.94
CA ARG A 1084 -22.48 31.54 -38.77
C ARG A 1084 -22.22 32.93 -38.17
N SER A 1085 -20.97 33.39 -38.22
CA SER A 1085 -20.52 34.62 -37.56
C SER A 1085 -21.11 35.91 -38.16
N ASP A 1086 -21.63 35.86 -39.37
CA ASP A 1086 -22.42 36.91 -40.03
C ASP A 1086 -23.89 36.97 -39.53
N CYS A 1087 -24.37 35.94 -38.83
CA CYS A 1087 -25.78 35.73 -38.49
C CYS A 1087 -26.04 35.76 -36.97
N ASN A 1088 -26.10 36.94 -36.34
CA ASN A 1088 -26.60 37.01 -34.95
C ASN A 1088 -28.14 36.92 -34.91
N LEU A 1089 -28.66 35.77 -34.49
CA LEU A 1089 -30.09 35.43 -34.38
C LEU A 1089 -30.70 35.64 -32.96
N ALA A 1090 -29.93 36.20 -32.03
CA ALA A 1090 -30.45 36.54 -30.70
C ALA A 1090 -31.50 37.68 -30.82
N PRO A 1091 -32.57 37.69 -29.99
CA PRO A 1091 -32.81 36.81 -28.83
C PRO A 1091 -33.54 35.50 -29.15
N HIS A 1092 -34.06 35.31 -30.37
CA HIS A 1092 -34.92 34.16 -30.70
C HIS A 1092 -34.15 32.84 -30.78
N PHE A 1093 -32.90 32.89 -31.22
CA PHE A 1093 -32.06 31.71 -31.43
C PHE A 1093 -30.61 31.99 -31.02
N ILE A 1094 -30.01 31.16 -30.16
CA ILE A 1094 -28.76 31.49 -29.47
C ILE A 1094 -27.69 30.41 -29.69
N GLN A 1095 -26.46 30.83 -29.99
CA GLN A 1095 -25.34 29.89 -30.11
C GLN A 1095 -24.89 29.40 -28.72
N VAL A 1096 -24.70 28.09 -28.56
CA VAL A 1096 -24.11 27.53 -27.34
C VAL A 1096 -22.64 27.98 -27.23
N PRO A 1097 -22.15 28.42 -26.05
CA PRO A 1097 -20.76 28.82 -25.88
C PRO A 1097 -19.79 27.70 -26.28
N LYS A 1098 -18.63 28.08 -26.86
CA LYS A 1098 -17.53 27.13 -27.10
C LYS A 1098 -17.05 26.59 -25.76
N SER A 1099 -17.34 25.32 -25.49
CA SER A 1099 -17.17 24.65 -24.20
C SER A 1099 -16.80 23.18 -24.42
N ASP A 1100 -16.11 22.58 -23.47
CA ASP A 1100 -15.73 21.16 -23.51
C ASP A 1100 -16.97 20.22 -23.54
N PHE A 1101 -18.15 20.73 -23.16
CA PHE A 1101 -19.41 19.99 -23.11
C PHE A 1101 -20.20 19.94 -24.43
N VAL A 1102 -19.61 20.35 -25.57
CA VAL A 1102 -20.27 20.25 -26.89
C VAL A 1102 -20.70 18.80 -27.22
N GLY A 1103 -19.95 17.80 -26.74
CA GLY A 1103 -20.34 16.39 -26.83
C GLY A 1103 -21.67 16.10 -26.14
N LEU A 1104 -21.86 16.59 -24.91
CA LEU A 1104 -23.11 16.47 -24.15
C LEU A 1104 -24.27 17.14 -24.88
N PHE A 1105 -24.08 18.36 -25.37
CA PHE A 1105 -25.15 19.09 -26.06
C PHE A 1105 -25.61 18.37 -27.34
N ARG A 1106 -24.67 17.84 -28.12
CA ARG A 1106 -24.98 16.96 -29.27
C ARG A 1106 -25.74 15.71 -28.82
N ALA A 1107 -25.31 15.05 -27.75
CA ALA A 1107 -25.97 13.86 -27.21
C ALA A 1107 -27.41 14.15 -26.73
N LEU A 1108 -27.67 15.32 -26.17
CA LEU A 1108 -29.01 15.78 -25.77
C LEU A 1108 -29.93 16.17 -26.94
N GLY A 1109 -29.39 16.27 -28.16
CA GLY A 1109 -30.16 16.64 -29.36
C GLY A 1109 -30.09 18.12 -29.75
N VAL A 1110 -29.14 18.89 -29.21
CA VAL A 1110 -28.83 20.23 -29.73
C VAL A 1110 -28.27 20.09 -31.15
N ARG A 1111 -28.87 20.84 -32.09
CA ARG A 1111 -28.51 20.82 -33.52
C ARG A 1111 -27.08 21.36 -33.75
N GLU A 1112 -26.38 20.80 -34.73
CA GLU A 1112 -25.05 21.28 -35.13
C GLU A 1112 -25.12 22.70 -35.72
N GLU A 1113 -26.00 22.91 -36.70
CA GLU A 1113 -26.15 24.15 -37.45
C GLU A 1113 -27.65 24.49 -37.61
N VAL A 1114 -27.96 25.76 -37.85
CA VAL A 1114 -29.34 26.26 -38.05
C VAL A 1114 -29.74 26.07 -39.51
N THR A 1115 -30.91 25.48 -39.77
CA THR A 1115 -31.38 25.21 -41.15
C THR A 1115 -32.23 26.36 -41.70
N PRO A 1116 -32.38 26.51 -43.04
CA PRO A 1116 -33.27 27.51 -43.62
C PRO A 1116 -34.73 27.40 -43.15
N LYS A 1117 -35.23 26.19 -42.89
CA LYS A 1117 -36.59 25.98 -42.35
C LYS A 1117 -36.75 26.49 -40.92
N ASP A 1118 -35.70 26.44 -40.11
CA ASP A 1118 -35.72 27.04 -38.77
C ASP A 1118 -35.79 28.57 -38.86
N MET A 1119 -35.10 29.15 -39.85
CA MET A 1119 -35.12 30.58 -40.11
C MET A 1119 -36.49 31.06 -40.62
N GLU A 1120 -37.16 30.29 -41.49
CA GLU A 1120 -38.56 30.52 -41.86
C GLU A 1120 -39.49 30.48 -40.63
N GLY A 1121 -39.30 29.51 -39.73
CA GLY A 1121 -40.03 29.44 -38.45
C GLY A 1121 -39.83 30.66 -37.54
N ILE A 1122 -38.63 31.23 -37.51
CA ILE A 1122 -38.35 32.49 -36.79
C ILE A 1122 -39.10 33.66 -37.44
N LEU A 1123 -39.13 33.76 -38.78
CA LEU A 1123 -39.89 34.79 -39.49
C LEU A 1123 -41.40 34.70 -39.21
N ILE A 1124 -41.96 33.49 -39.16
CA ILE A 1124 -43.37 33.24 -38.78
C ILE A 1124 -43.62 33.68 -37.34
N THR A 1125 -42.71 33.35 -36.41
CA THR A 1125 -42.82 33.77 -35.00
C THR A 1125 -42.85 35.30 -34.88
N ILE A 1126 -41.90 35.99 -35.51
CA ILE A 1126 -41.84 37.47 -35.52
C ILE A 1126 -43.11 38.06 -36.15
N ASN A 1127 -43.68 37.47 -37.20
CA ASN A 1127 -44.94 37.96 -37.78
C ASN A 1127 -46.13 37.82 -36.82
N SER A 1128 -46.19 36.71 -36.08
CA SER A 1128 -47.27 36.45 -35.12
C SER A 1128 -47.25 37.40 -33.91
N ASP A 1129 -46.05 37.78 -33.44
CA ASP A 1129 -45.86 38.79 -32.38
C ASP A 1129 -46.39 40.18 -32.80
N TYR A 1130 -46.49 40.43 -34.12
CA TYR A 1130 -46.92 41.68 -34.74
C TYR A 1130 -48.34 41.64 -35.36
N GLN A 1131 -49.21 40.71 -34.93
CA GLN A 1131 -50.60 40.58 -35.40
C GLN A 1131 -50.75 40.39 -36.92
N ASP A 1132 -49.89 39.55 -37.53
CA ASP A 1132 -49.96 39.15 -38.94
C ASP A 1132 -50.09 40.31 -39.93
N GLY A 1133 -48.99 41.07 -40.07
CA GLY A 1133 -48.91 42.23 -40.98
C GLY A 1133 -48.82 43.59 -40.28
N GLY A 1134 -48.70 43.62 -38.95
CA GLY A 1134 -48.32 44.83 -38.22
C GLY A 1134 -46.91 45.33 -38.59
N ARG A 1135 -46.65 46.60 -38.26
CA ARG A 1135 -45.38 47.26 -38.60
C ARG A 1135 -44.28 46.87 -37.61
N LEU A 1136 -43.27 46.14 -38.08
CA LEU A 1136 -42.09 45.76 -37.32
C LEU A 1136 -41.31 46.99 -36.85
N ASN A 1137 -40.70 46.88 -35.66
CA ASN A 1137 -39.77 47.89 -35.17
C ASN A 1137 -38.46 47.90 -35.98
N TYR A 1138 -37.58 48.87 -35.71
CA TYR A 1138 -36.34 49.06 -36.48
C TYR A 1138 -35.36 47.88 -36.39
N ASP A 1139 -35.27 47.26 -35.22
CA ASP A 1139 -34.29 46.21 -34.90
C ASP A 1139 -34.77 44.83 -35.38
N ASP A 1140 -36.06 44.52 -35.23
CA ASP A 1140 -36.66 43.30 -35.78
C ASP A 1140 -36.66 43.34 -37.32
N ALA A 1141 -36.96 44.49 -37.92
CA ALA A 1141 -36.78 44.68 -39.37
C ALA A 1141 -35.31 44.50 -39.81
N LYS A 1142 -34.33 44.80 -38.94
CA LYS A 1142 -32.90 44.57 -39.21
C LYS A 1142 -32.48 43.12 -38.92
N LEU A 1143 -33.16 42.39 -38.05
CA LEU A 1143 -32.99 40.96 -37.83
C LEU A 1143 -33.56 40.16 -39.02
N VAL A 1144 -34.79 40.48 -39.45
CA VAL A 1144 -35.45 39.89 -40.62
C VAL A 1144 -34.60 40.02 -41.88
N VAL A 1145 -34.04 41.20 -42.18
CA VAL A 1145 -33.17 41.37 -43.36
C VAL A 1145 -31.95 40.45 -43.30
N ARG A 1146 -31.26 40.37 -42.15
CA ARG A 1146 -30.12 39.44 -41.97
C ARG A 1146 -30.52 37.98 -42.12
N ILE A 1147 -31.70 37.59 -41.63
CA ILE A 1147 -32.25 36.24 -41.84
C ILE A 1147 -32.45 35.97 -43.33
N LEU A 1148 -33.08 36.88 -44.07
CA LEU A 1148 -33.32 36.74 -45.51
C LEU A 1148 -32.02 36.70 -46.33
N GLU A 1149 -31.04 37.54 -46.00
CA GLU A 1149 -29.67 37.51 -46.56
C GLU A 1149 -29.00 36.15 -46.30
N THR A 1150 -29.20 35.57 -45.12
CA THR A 1150 -28.64 34.27 -44.75
C THR A 1150 -29.24 33.15 -45.60
N ILE A 1151 -30.58 33.10 -45.70
CA ILE A 1151 -31.31 32.09 -46.50
C ILE A 1151 -30.86 32.17 -47.97
N ALA A 1152 -30.77 33.38 -48.53
CA ALA A 1152 -30.26 33.64 -49.88
C ALA A 1152 -28.79 33.21 -50.10
N SER A 1153 -27.99 33.16 -49.04
CA SER A 1153 -26.57 32.78 -49.12
C SER A 1153 -26.32 31.28 -49.05
N VAL A 1154 -27.24 30.52 -48.44
CA VAL A 1154 -27.08 29.09 -48.12
C VAL A 1154 -27.54 28.19 -49.26
N ASP A 1155 -28.63 28.55 -49.95
CA ASP A 1155 -29.22 27.70 -50.98
C ASP A 1155 -29.30 28.43 -52.32
N ARG A 1156 -28.73 27.84 -53.38
CA ARG A 1156 -28.75 28.38 -54.75
C ARG A 1156 -29.64 27.56 -55.70
N SER A 1157 -30.34 26.56 -55.17
CA SER A 1157 -31.03 25.52 -55.95
C SER A 1157 -32.46 25.24 -55.50
N SER A 1158 -32.88 25.72 -54.32
CA SER A 1158 -34.21 25.48 -53.78
C SER A 1158 -35.27 26.45 -54.31
N VAL A 1159 -36.41 25.88 -54.72
CA VAL A 1159 -37.65 26.63 -54.95
C VAL A 1159 -38.23 26.99 -53.57
N TYR A 1160 -38.12 28.25 -53.18
CA TYR A 1160 -38.71 28.76 -51.93
C TYR A 1160 -40.24 28.67 -51.94
N SER A 1161 -40.83 28.48 -50.76
CA SER A 1161 -42.30 28.45 -50.64
C SER A 1161 -42.90 29.81 -51.01
N PRO A 1162 -44.00 29.86 -51.79
CA PRO A 1162 -44.70 31.12 -52.07
C PRO A 1162 -45.24 31.80 -50.80
N ASP A 1163 -45.43 31.03 -49.72
CA ASP A 1163 -45.84 31.53 -48.39
C ASP A 1163 -44.68 32.09 -47.55
N MET A 1164 -43.43 32.02 -48.02
CA MET A 1164 -42.25 32.54 -47.31
C MET A 1164 -42.39 34.05 -47.04
N LEU A 1165 -42.07 34.49 -45.82
CA LEU A 1165 -42.31 35.88 -45.42
C LEU A 1165 -41.14 36.81 -45.80
N ILE A 1166 -41.45 37.84 -46.57
CA ILE A 1166 -40.53 38.87 -47.07
C ILE A 1166 -40.88 40.23 -46.44
N LEU A 1167 -39.85 41.01 -46.08
CA LEU A 1167 -40.01 42.35 -45.53
C LEU A 1167 -40.36 43.38 -46.63
N THR A 1168 -41.37 44.21 -46.40
CA THR A 1168 -41.82 45.27 -47.33
C THR A 1168 -41.19 46.64 -47.04
N GLU A 1169 -41.36 47.62 -47.94
CA GLU A 1169 -40.97 49.02 -47.69
C GLU A 1169 -41.70 49.65 -46.48
N GLU A 1170 -42.90 49.17 -46.15
CA GLU A 1170 -43.68 49.64 -45.00
C GLU A 1170 -43.19 49.06 -43.65
N SER A 1171 -42.17 48.20 -43.66
CA SER A 1171 -41.73 47.36 -42.53
C SER A 1171 -42.81 46.36 -42.07
N GLN A 1172 -43.54 45.74 -43.00
CA GLN A 1172 -44.42 44.58 -42.72
C GLN A 1172 -43.79 43.31 -43.27
N LEU A 1173 -44.16 42.15 -42.74
CA LEU A 1173 -43.91 40.84 -43.36
C LEU A 1173 -45.11 40.47 -44.25
N ARG A 1174 -44.84 40.06 -45.50
CA ARG A 1174 -45.84 39.60 -46.48
C ARG A 1174 -45.33 38.35 -47.19
N LYS A 1175 -46.22 37.55 -47.78
CA LYS A 1175 -45.84 36.34 -48.53
C LYS A 1175 -45.02 36.70 -49.77
N LEU A 1176 -44.09 35.82 -50.15
CA LEU A 1176 -43.22 35.94 -51.32
C LEU A 1176 -44.02 36.15 -52.61
N SER A 1177 -45.19 35.51 -52.74
CA SER A 1177 -46.13 35.69 -53.86
C SER A 1177 -46.63 37.13 -54.04
N ASP A 1178 -46.72 37.89 -52.94
CA ASP A 1178 -47.43 39.16 -52.87
C ASP A 1178 -46.48 40.36 -53.03
N VAL A 1179 -45.17 40.11 -53.01
CA VAL A 1179 -44.12 41.13 -52.95
C VAL A 1179 -43.32 41.19 -54.25
N VAL A 1180 -43.02 42.41 -54.72
CA VAL A 1180 -42.25 42.68 -55.95
C VAL A 1180 -40.96 43.41 -55.60
N TYR A 1181 -39.85 43.07 -56.24
CA TYR A 1181 -38.60 43.83 -56.10
C TYR A 1181 -38.57 44.99 -57.09
N ASN A 1182 -38.35 46.22 -56.60
CA ASN A 1182 -38.28 47.42 -57.44
C ASN A 1182 -36.87 47.58 -58.06
N ASP A 1183 -36.60 46.83 -59.12
CA ASP A 1183 -35.35 46.90 -59.89
C ASP A 1183 -35.25 48.13 -60.81
N MET A 1184 -36.36 48.86 -60.99
CA MET A 1184 -36.51 50.05 -61.83
C MET A 1184 -36.36 51.38 -61.04
N ALA A 1185 -35.95 51.30 -59.77
CA ALA A 1185 -35.87 52.43 -58.85
C ALA A 1185 -34.94 53.55 -59.37
N GLY A 1186 -35.55 54.62 -59.91
CA GLY A 1186 -34.84 55.74 -60.53
C GLY A 1186 -35.48 56.22 -61.84
N SER A 1187 -36.30 55.40 -62.50
CA SER A 1187 -37.07 55.85 -63.66
C SER A 1187 -38.29 56.71 -63.26
N SER A 1188 -38.63 57.70 -64.08
CA SER A 1188 -39.79 58.59 -63.88
C SER A 1188 -41.13 57.83 -63.87
N SER A 1189 -41.18 56.64 -64.47
CA SER A 1189 -42.32 55.73 -64.51
C SER A 1189 -42.64 55.02 -63.19
N THR A 1190 -41.74 55.00 -62.19
CA THR A 1190 -41.98 54.28 -60.92
C THR A 1190 -43.15 54.83 -60.08
N LYS A 1191 -43.61 56.06 -60.33
CA LYS A 1191 -44.75 56.67 -59.61
C LYS A 1191 -46.13 56.19 -60.04
N GLU A 1192 -46.30 55.64 -61.25
CA GLU A 1192 -47.61 55.15 -61.71
C GLU A 1192 -47.96 53.77 -61.14
N TYR A 1193 -46.95 52.95 -60.82
CA TYR A 1193 -47.13 51.57 -60.37
C TYR A 1193 -47.10 51.39 -58.85
N SER A 1194 -46.76 52.45 -58.08
CA SER A 1194 -46.53 52.34 -56.63
C SER A 1194 -47.77 52.14 -55.75
N SER A 1195 -48.97 52.28 -56.32
CA SER A 1195 -50.24 51.92 -55.69
C SER A 1195 -50.73 50.51 -56.04
N SER A 1196 -50.11 49.85 -57.04
CA SER A 1196 -50.60 48.58 -57.61
C SER A 1196 -49.81 47.35 -57.14
N TYR A 1197 -48.64 47.54 -56.53
CA TYR A 1197 -47.76 46.46 -56.07
C TYR A 1197 -47.20 46.76 -54.69
N VAL A 1198 -47.04 45.71 -53.87
CA VAL A 1198 -46.34 45.79 -52.58
C VAL A 1198 -44.84 45.57 -52.82
N PHE A 1199 -44.01 46.56 -52.51
CA PHE A 1199 -42.57 46.47 -52.74
C PHE A 1199 -41.81 45.86 -51.56
N SER A 1200 -40.79 45.05 -51.88
CA SER A 1200 -39.80 44.56 -50.91
C SER A 1200 -38.99 45.72 -50.32
N SER A 1201 -38.59 45.60 -49.06
CA SER A 1201 -37.81 46.63 -48.36
C SER A 1201 -36.52 46.99 -49.09
N LYS A 1202 -36.22 48.29 -49.20
CA LYS A 1202 -34.96 48.83 -49.77
C LYS A 1202 -33.68 48.38 -49.04
N ARG A 1203 -33.82 47.71 -47.89
CA ARG A 1203 -32.73 47.06 -47.15
C ARG A 1203 -32.31 45.71 -47.76
N ILE A 1204 -33.18 45.07 -48.54
CA ILE A 1204 -32.87 43.85 -49.28
C ILE A 1204 -32.15 44.27 -50.58
N SER A 1205 -30.95 43.73 -50.81
CA SER A 1205 -30.18 44.03 -52.03
C SER A 1205 -30.75 43.32 -53.25
N LYS A 1206 -30.48 43.84 -54.47
CA LYS A 1206 -30.91 43.21 -55.73
C LYS A 1206 -30.39 41.77 -55.87
N GLU A 1207 -29.18 41.50 -55.36
CA GLU A 1207 -28.58 40.16 -55.37
C GLU A 1207 -29.33 39.20 -54.44
N VAL A 1208 -29.74 39.66 -53.25
CA VAL A 1208 -30.51 38.86 -52.28
C VAL A 1208 -31.92 38.61 -52.79
N ALA A 1209 -32.58 39.64 -53.35
CA ALA A 1209 -33.92 39.51 -53.93
C ALA A 1209 -33.95 38.53 -55.12
N SER A 1210 -32.94 38.59 -55.99
CA SER A 1210 -32.78 37.65 -57.11
C SER A 1210 -32.56 36.22 -56.62
N LYS A 1211 -31.74 36.02 -55.59
CA LYS A 1211 -31.47 34.68 -55.00
C LYS A 1211 -32.69 34.10 -54.28
N LEU A 1212 -33.54 34.93 -53.68
CA LEU A 1212 -34.81 34.51 -53.05
C LEU A 1212 -35.97 34.35 -54.06
N HIS A 1213 -35.71 34.51 -55.36
CA HIS A 1213 -36.75 34.49 -56.41
C HIS A 1213 -37.91 35.48 -56.19
N ILE A 1214 -37.64 36.64 -55.57
CA ILE A 1214 -38.61 37.75 -55.52
C ILE A 1214 -38.78 38.28 -56.95
N GLN A 1215 -40.03 38.31 -57.44
CA GLN A 1215 -40.33 38.72 -58.81
C GLN A 1215 -39.88 40.17 -59.07
N MET A 1216 -39.13 40.40 -60.15
CA MET A 1216 -38.67 41.75 -60.52
C MET A 1216 -39.81 42.56 -61.12
N LEU A 1217 -39.85 43.87 -60.86
CA LEU A 1217 -40.87 44.76 -61.39
C LEU A 1217 -40.83 44.82 -62.92
N SER A 1218 -39.63 44.83 -63.52
CA SER A 1218 -39.43 44.75 -64.97
C SER A 1218 -40.08 43.50 -65.60
N GLU A 1219 -39.84 42.32 -65.03
CA GLU A 1219 -40.41 41.04 -65.49
C GLU A 1219 -41.93 40.96 -65.32
N LYS A 1220 -42.46 41.51 -64.22
CA LYS A 1220 -43.90 41.53 -63.93
C LYS A 1220 -44.67 42.48 -64.86
N ILE A 1221 -44.06 43.59 -65.27
CA ILE A 1221 -44.60 44.48 -66.30
C ILE A 1221 -44.51 43.81 -67.67
N TRP A 1222 -43.40 43.14 -68.00
CA TRP A 1222 -43.20 42.49 -69.30
C TRP A 1222 -44.17 41.34 -69.54
N SER A 1223 -44.43 40.51 -68.53
CA SER A 1223 -45.39 39.40 -68.62
C SER A 1223 -46.86 39.82 -68.72
N GLY A 1224 -47.17 41.11 -68.50
CA GLY A 1224 -48.47 41.72 -68.78
C GLY A 1224 -48.64 42.24 -70.22
N CYS A 1225 -47.55 42.32 -71.00
CA CYS A 1225 -47.57 42.75 -72.39
C CYS A 1225 -47.41 41.56 -73.35
N SER A 1226 -48.51 40.83 -73.60
CA SER A 1226 -48.62 40.01 -74.81
C SER A 1226 -48.99 40.92 -76.00
N ASP A 1227 -48.02 41.18 -76.87
CA ASP A 1227 -48.18 40.97 -78.32
C ASP A 1227 -46.87 41.25 -79.09
N ASP A 1228 -46.54 40.33 -79.98
CA ASP A 1228 -45.62 40.37 -81.13
C ASP A 1228 -44.59 41.51 -81.26
N PHE A 1229 -43.29 41.16 -81.23
CA PHE A 1229 -42.47 41.00 -82.45
C PHE A 1229 -41.05 40.48 -82.13
N PHE A 1230 -40.38 39.90 -83.13
CA PHE A 1230 -38.99 39.37 -83.17
C PHE A 1230 -38.68 37.98 -82.58
N GLN A 1231 -38.47 37.02 -83.50
CA GLN A 1231 -37.48 35.95 -83.37
C GLN A 1231 -36.27 36.25 -84.28
N ASN A 1232 -35.09 35.72 -83.90
CA ASN A 1232 -33.92 35.28 -84.70
C ASN A 1232 -32.70 35.22 -83.74
N TRP A 1233 -32.15 34.04 -83.42
CA TRP A 1233 -31.09 33.27 -84.11
C TRP A 1233 -29.69 33.50 -83.52
N GLU A 1234 -29.05 32.40 -83.10
CA GLU A 1234 -27.59 32.21 -83.00
C GLU A 1234 -26.83 33.13 -81.98
N GLN A 1235 -25.62 32.83 -81.47
CA GLN A 1235 -24.73 31.65 -81.47
C GLN A 1235 -23.76 31.75 -80.26
N GLU A 1236 -23.04 30.65 -79.99
CA GLU A 1236 -21.68 30.57 -79.40
C GLU A 1236 -21.26 31.19 -78.03
N ILE A 1237 -20.85 30.27 -77.13
CA ILE A 1237 -19.53 30.18 -76.44
C ILE A 1237 -18.96 31.43 -75.70
N SER A 1238 -18.86 31.36 -74.36
CA SER A 1238 -17.58 31.21 -73.63
C SER A 1238 -17.69 31.38 -72.09
N VAL A 1239 -16.79 30.68 -71.38
CA VAL A 1239 -16.52 30.67 -69.91
C VAL A 1239 -17.52 29.91 -69.03
#